data_AF-A0A7W5ZHR7-F1
#
_entry.id   AF-A0A7W5ZHR7-F1
#
_cell.length_a   1.000
_cell.length_b   1.000
_cell.length_c   1.000
_cell.angle_alpha   90.00
_cell.angle_beta   90.00
_cell.angle_gamma   90.00
#
_symmetry.space_group_name_H-M   'P 1'
#
loop_
_entity.id
_entity.type
_entity.pdbx_description
1 polymer ?
#
loop_
_entity_poly.entity_id
_entity_poly.type
_entity_poly.pdbx_seq_one_letter_code
_entity_poly.pdbx_strand_id
1 'polypeptide(L)'
;MPKIVLHFLTIFLLAWGTMWHSAQAQSSPFITRWDLSKTGGAATTLTFGVATAGTVSYIWQQVGGAASGSGTFSGSTLIITNLPANAIIDLSIDPVNFQRIIINNGTDRQRLMEIKQWGTVAWTSMQNAFYGCSNMTLTATDTPNFSAVTDMSYMFADCRSFNQSVSSFNTEKVTNMSYMFFGCSSFNQSMGNFNTATVTNMSYMFAGCYIFNQSISNFNTAAVTNMSAMFYDCRNFNQSISYFNTAAVTNMSIMFAFCRSFNQPISNFNTTAVTDMSGMFYDCRAFNQSVDNFNTATVTDMSSMFGRCLAFNQSVSNFNTAAVTDMYGMFTLCHAFNQSVSNFNTAAVTDMSYMFNECYVFNQSVTNFNTAAVTDMSYMFGECLVFNQSVSNFNTAAVTNMDGMFTLCHSFNQPVSNFNTEKVTSMNSMFNECYVFNQSVSNFNTAAVTNMRSMFANCRAFNQSVSNFNTEKVITMWEMFSSCIVFNQSVSNFNTAAVTSMRSMFYNCRDFNQSVNNFNTASATNLISMFYACSSFNQNLASWGNHLNPNVDLVNFLGNCGMSVANYDATLTAFAAGSVTGRNMGASNLTYCNAETARTLLTTPVASGGKGWSISGDSKNCTVPAVIAISPERPAICPGTSITLAASGCAGTITWRGGASPQTGASITVSPTLTTSYSANCSTGGTETVTVKVATNTLAVGYNVVTEKERFKASTTLTSNKKVGNVNFTPNANVVYEAGNSITLLPGFSAEKTSTFLAEIKGCQ
;
A
#
# COMPACT_ATOMS: atom_id res chain seq x y z
N MET A 1 -49.89 -77.09 6.20
CA MET A 1 -48.67 -77.62 6.87
C MET A 1 -47.54 -77.68 5.83
N PRO A 2 -46.24 -77.60 6.20
CA PRO A 2 -45.70 -76.74 7.27
C PRO A 2 -44.20 -76.28 7.09
N LYS A 3 -43.75 -75.29 7.90
CA LYS A 3 -42.41 -75.17 8.60
C LYS A 3 -41.11 -75.21 7.74
N ILE A 4 -39.88 -74.86 8.15
CA ILE A 4 -39.25 -74.21 9.33
C ILE A 4 -38.00 -73.45 8.76
N VAL A 5 -37.48 -72.29 9.19
CA VAL A 5 -37.50 -71.46 10.43
C VAL A 5 -36.43 -71.82 11.49
N LEU A 6 -35.49 -70.88 11.72
CA LEU A 6 -34.47 -70.82 12.80
C LEU A 6 -33.24 -71.77 12.71
N HIS A 7 -32.05 -71.20 12.41
CA HIS A 7 -30.74 -71.43 13.07
C HIS A 7 -29.57 -70.95 12.19
N PHE A 8 -28.98 -69.79 12.52
CA PHE A 8 -27.54 -69.46 12.41
C PHE A 8 -27.22 -68.08 13.01
N LEU A 9 -28.04 -67.62 13.98
CA LEU A 9 -27.93 -66.29 14.60
C LEU A 9 -27.86 -66.42 16.15
N THR A 10 -27.18 -67.46 16.62
CA THR A 10 -27.01 -67.79 18.05
C THR A 10 -25.74 -68.63 18.25
N ILE A 11 -24.57 -67.98 18.33
CA ILE A 11 -23.33 -68.36 19.07
C ILE A 11 -22.38 -67.16 18.93
N PHE A 12 -22.52 -66.14 19.79
CA PHE A 12 -21.46 -65.24 20.28
C PHE A 12 -21.96 -64.24 21.35
N LEU A 13 -22.96 -64.65 22.17
CA LEU A 13 -23.62 -63.78 23.16
C LEU A 13 -23.91 -64.48 24.50
N LEU A 14 -23.32 -65.67 24.73
CA LEU A 14 -23.56 -66.49 25.94
C LEU A 14 -22.26 -67.04 26.55
N ALA A 15 -21.39 -66.12 26.96
CA ALA A 15 -20.56 -66.21 28.15
C ALA A 15 -20.53 -64.79 28.75
N TRP A 16 -20.26 -64.63 30.05
CA TRP A 16 -20.38 -63.35 30.79
C TRP A 16 -21.83 -62.89 31.13
N GLY A 17 -22.80 -63.81 31.16
CA GLY A 17 -24.23 -63.46 31.30
C GLY A 17 -25.05 -64.23 32.34
N THR A 18 -24.45 -64.80 33.41
CA THR A 18 -25.23 -65.44 34.50
C THR A 18 -24.55 -65.38 35.88
N MET A 19 -24.88 -64.36 36.67
CA MET A 19 -25.28 -64.51 38.08
C MET A 19 -26.19 -63.34 38.46
N TRP A 20 -27.35 -63.62 39.04
CA TRP A 20 -28.32 -62.61 39.43
C TRP A 20 -27.78 -61.69 40.52
N HIS A 21 -27.88 -60.38 40.31
CA HIS A 21 -28.22 -59.38 41.32
C HIS A 21 -29.16 -58.33 40.66
N SER A 22 -29.84 -57.54 41.48
CA SER A 22 -30.92 -56.61 41.11
C SER A 22 -30.61 -55.67 39.92
N ALA A 23 -31.65 -55.29 39.18
CA ALA A 23 -31.59 -54.42 38.00
C ALA A 23 -30.76 -53.14 38.23
N GLN A 24 -29.53 -53.17 37.72
CA GLN A 24 -28.57 -52.07 37.72
C GLN A 24 -28.22 -51.83 36.25
N ALA A 25 -28.23 -50.57 35.80
CA ALA A 25 -28.04 -50.26 34.38
C ALA A 25 -26.69 -50.83 33.88
N GLN A 26 -26.72 -51.60 32.80
CA GLN A 26 -25.55 -52.30 32.28
C GLN A 26 -24.51 -51.27 31.80
N SER A 27 -23.37 -51.19 32.49
CA SER A 27 -22.28 -50.28 32.13
C SER A 27 -21.62 -50.74 30.83
N SER A 28 -21.48 -49.82 29.88
CA SER A 28 -20.83 -50.08 28.58
C SER A 28 -19.52 -49.29 28.49
N PRO A 29 -18.39 -49.91 28.12
CA PRO A 29 -17.09 -49.24 28.11
C PRO A 29 -16.96 -48.21 26.99
N PHE A 30 -16.05 -47.26 27.17
CA PHE A 30 -15.59 -46.38 26.10
C PHE A 30 -14.55 -47.11 25.25
N ILE A 31 -14.78 -47.22 23.93
CA ILE A 31 -13.92 -48.02 23.03
C ILE A 31 -13.34 -47.12 21.93
N THR A 32 -12.01 -47.14 21.82
CA THR A 32 -11.22 -46.38 20.83
C THR A 32 -10.24 -47.28 20.09
N ARG A 33 -9.87 -46.90 18.85
CA ARG A 33 -8.83 -47.57 18.06
C ARG A 33 -7.60 -46.69 17.92
N TRP A 34 -6.44 -47.30 18.11
CA TRP A 34 -5.15 -46.63 18.04
C TRP A 34 -4.21 -47.35 17.07
N ASP A 35 -3.53 -46.60 16.21
CA ASP A 35 -2.47 -47.10 15.32
C ASP A 35 -1.11 -46.61 15.83
N LEU A 36 -0.35 -47.51 16.48
CA LEU A 36 0.94 -47.20 17.10
C LEU A 36 2.06 -46.99 16.07
N SER A 37 1.82 -47.28 14.77
CA SER A 37 2.76 -46.95 13.70
C SER A 37 2.76 -45.46 13.34
N LYS A 38 1.73 -44.70 13.74
CA LYS A 38 1.70 -43.25 13.57
C LYS A 38 2.62 -42.54 14.56
N THR A 39 3.03 -41.33 14.19
CA THR A 39 3.82 -40.42 15.03
C THR A 39 3.19 -40.26 16.42
N GLY A 40 4.00 -40.45 17.45
CA GLY A 40 3.60 -40.40 18.86
C GLY A 40 4.78 -40.66 19.78
N GLY A 41 4.51 -41.19 20.98
CA GLY A 41 5.51 -41.59 21.96
C GLY A 41 6.31 -42.83 21.55
N ALA A 42 6.91 -43.51 22.53
CA ALA A 42 7.63 -44.76 22.25
C ALA A 42 6.69 -45.80 21.58
N ALA A 43 7.26 -46.65 20.72
CA ALA A 43 6.48 -47.56 19.87
C ALA A 43 5.66 -48.60 20.65
N THR A 44 6.03 -48.87 21.91
CA THR A 44 5.38 -49.83 22.81
C THR A 44 4.59 -49.16 23.95
N THR A 45 4.32 -47.86 23.82
CA THR A 45 3.61 -47.07 24.85
C THR A 45 2.51 -46.21 24.24
N LEU A 46 1.42 -46.03 24.99
CA LEU A 46 0.36 -45.05 24.69
C LEU A 46 0.13 -44.16 25.91
N THR A 47 0.14 -42.84 25.72
CA THR A 47 -0.07 -41.85 26.78
C THR A 47 -1.01 -40.72 26.35
N PHE A 48 -1.96 -40.38 27.23
CA PHE A 48 -2.83 -39.21 27.09
C PHE A 48 -3.39 -38.73 28.42
N GLY A 49 -3.84 -37.47 28.46
CA GLY A 49 -4.47 -36.88 29.63
C GLY A 49 -5.87 -37.45 29.87
N VAL A 50 -6.26 -37.55 31.13
CA VAL A 50 -7.56 -38.09 31.58
C VAL A 50 -8.04 -37.34 32.83
N ALA A 51 -9.29 -37.58 33.24
CA ALA A 51 -9.74 -37.32 34.60
C ALA A 51 -10.56 -38.49 35.11
N THR A 52 -10.42 -38.82 36.40
CA THR A 52 -11.06 -39.98 37.02
C THR A 52 -11.59 -39.65 38.42
N ALA A 53 -12.75 -40.20 38.79
CA ALA A 53 -13.30 -40.15 40.14
C ALA A 53 -12.58 -41.08 41.14
N GLY A 54 -11.84 -42.06 40.61
CA GLY A 54 -11.14 -43.11 41.36
C GLY A 54 -10.35 -44.00 40.40
N THR A 55 -10.03 -45.23 40.81
CA THR A 55 -9.35 -46.20 39.94
C THR A 55 -10.26 -46.62 38.77
N VAL A 56 -9.73 -46.55 37.55
CA VAL A 56 -10.38 -46.97 36.30
C VAL A 56 -9.63 -48.18 35.73
N SER A 57 -10.37 -49.21 35.34
CA SER A 57 -9.84 -50.38 34.64
C SER A 57 -9.82 -50.18 33.13
N TYR A 58 -8.88 -50.81 32.44
CA TYR A 58 -8.86 -50.88 30.97
C TYR A 58 -8.40 -52.24 30.46
N ILE A 59 -8.80 -52.56 29.24
CA ILE A 59 -8.37 -53.72 28.46
C ILE A 59 -7.97 -53.24 27.07
N TRP A 60 -6.90 -53.76 26.49
CA TRP A 60 -6.54 -53.56 25.09
C TRP A 60 -6.37 -54.89 24.36
N GLN A 61 -6.73 -54.89 23.08
CA GLN A 61 -6.61 -56.03 22.17
C GLN A 61 -5.95 -55.60 20.87
N GLN A 62 -4.96 -56.34 20.40
CA GLN A 62 -4.37 -56.13 19.07
C GLN A 62 -5.40 -56.49 17.98
N VAL A 63 -5.63 -55.57 17.05
CA VAL A 63 -6.50 -55.78 15.89
C VAL A 63 -5.76 -56.68 14.90
N GLY A 64 -6.40 -57.80 14.51
CA GLY A 64 -5.79 -58.79 13.61
C GLY A 64 -4.68 -59.65 14.25
N GLY A 65 -4.48 -59.58 15.56
CA GLY A 65 -3.48 -60.35 16.30
C GLY A 65 -4.02 -60.91 17.62
N ALA A 66 -3.23 -61.79 18.26
CA ALA A 66 -3.61 -62.43 19.51
C ALA A 66 -3.18 -61.67 20.78
N ALA A 67 -2.28 -60.68 20.66
CA ALA A 67 -1.77 -59.94 21.82
C ALA A 67 -2.89 -59.11 22.48
N SER A 68 -2.96 -59.17 23.80
CA SER A 68 -3.91 -58.43 24.63
C SER A 68 -3.30 -58.13 25.99
N GLY A 69 -3.92 -57.20 26.72
CA GLY A 69 -3.53 -56.88 28.08
C GLY A 69 -4.59 -56.05 28.80
N SER A 70 -4.40 -55.87 30.09
CA SER A 70 -5.29 -55.10 30.95
C SER A 70 -4.51 -54.39 32.04
N GLY A 71 -5.10 -53.36 32.63
CA GLY A 71 -4.51 -52.65 33.75
C GLY A 71 -5.49 -51.71 34.42
N THR A 72 -4.97 -50.86 35.31
CA THR A 72 -5.73 -49.78 35.93
C THR A 72 -4.94 -48.47 35.91
N PHE A 73 -5.65 -47.34 36.01
CA PHE A 73 -5.07 -46.01 36.16
C PHE A 73 -5.97 -45.12 37.04
N SER A 74 -5.42 -43.99 37.50
CA SER A 74 -6.17 -42.93 38.19
C SER A 74 -5.41 -41.61 38.09
N GLY A 75 -6.11 -40.50 38.29
CA GLY A 75 -5.51 -39.15 38.26
C GLY A 75 -5.62 -38.49 36.89
N SER A 76 -4.55 -37.79 36.47
CA SER A 76 -4.55 -36.88 35.31
C SER A 76 -4.03 -37.47 34.00
N THR A 77 -3.38 -38.65 34.03
CA THR A 77 -2.68 -39.22 32.88
C THR A 77 -2.85 -40.74 32.84
N LEU A 78 -3.23 -41.27 31.68
CA LEU A 78 -3.18 -42.69 31.38
C LEU A 78 -1.85 -42.97 30.68
N ILE A 79 -1.14 -44.01 31.13
CA ILE A 79 0.07 -44.54 30.47
C ILE A 79 -0.09 -46.07 30.38
N ILE A 80 -0.09 -46.59 29.16
CA ILE A 80 -0.05 -48.03 28.89
C ILE A 80 1.33 -48.35 28.34
N THR A 81 1.97 -49.38 28.89
CA THR A 81 3.30 -49.88 28.48
C THR A 81 3.20 -51.30 27.94
N ASN A 82 4.29 -51.82 27.37
CA ASN A 82 4.40 -53.17 26.82
C ASN A 82 3.38 -53.47 25.70
N LEU A 83 2.94 -52.44 24.97
CA LEU A 83 2.12 -52.61 23.77
C LEU A 83 2.93 -53.21 22.61
N PRO A 84 2.33 -54.00 21.71
CA PRO A 84 3.00 -54.50 20.52
C PRO A 84 3.40 -53.35 19.58
N ALA A 85 4.70 -53.25 19.27
CA ALA A 85 5.25 -52.14 18.49
C ALA A 85 4.61 -52.03 17.10
N ASN A 86 4.29 -50.79 16.68
CA ASN A 86 3.67 -50.46 15.40
C ASN A 86 2.31 -51.16 15.11
N ALA A 87 1.67 -51.76 16.12
CA ALA A 87 0.41 -52.45 15.95
C ALA A 87 -0.80 -51.50 15.99
N ILE A 88 -1.93 -51.97 15.47
CA ILE A 88 -3.23 -51.37 15.73
C ILE A 88 -3.86 -52.07 16.93
N ILE A 89 -4.38 -51.31 17.90
CA ILE A 89 -5.07 -51.81 19.09
C ILE A 89 -6.46 -51.21 19.22
N ASP A 90 -7.42 -52.00 19.73
CA ASP A 90 -8.66 -51.51 20.30
C ASP A 90 -8.48 -51.40 21.83
N LEU A 91 -8.72 -50.20 22.38
CA LEU A 91 -8.65 -49.89 23.80
C LEU A 91 -10.06 -49.70 24.36
N SER A 92 -10.40 -50.49 25.38
CA SER A 92 -11.68 -50.48 26.10
C SER A 92 -11.46 -49.98 27.54
N ILE A 93 -12.11 -48.88 27.91
CA ILE A 93 -11.97 -48.23 29.22
C ILE A 93 -13.28 -48.41 30.02
N ASP A 94 -13.17 -48.82 31.27
CA ASP A 94 -14.30 -48.95 32.18
C ASP A 94 -14.94 -47.57 32.46
N PRO A 95 -16.28 -47.44 32.37
CA PRO A 95 -16.94 -46.14 32.42
C PRO A 95 -17.23 -45.64 33.83
N VAL A 96 -17.07 -46.46 34.88
CA VAL A 96 -17.63 -46.17 36.23
C VAL A 96 -16.93 -45.00 36.89
N ASN A 97 -15.60 -44.98 36.84
CA ASN A 97 -14.77 -43.93 37.44
C ASN A 97 -14.12 -43.00 36.39
N PHE A 98 -14.33 -43.24 35.09
CA PHE A 98 -13.77 -42.42 34.02
C PHE A 98 -14.65 -41.19 33.78
N GLN A 99 -14.04 -40.00 33.66
CA GLN A 99 -14.79 -38.73 33.58
C GLN A 99 -14.39 -37.85 32.39
N ARG A 100 -13.13 -37.90 31.95
CA ARG A 100 -12.62 -37.14 30.79
C ARG A 100 -11.52 -37.91 30.07
N ILE A 101 -11.51 -37.77 28.74
CA ILE A 101 -10.34 -37.94 27.89
C ILE A 101 -9.82 -36.54 27.53
N ILE A 102 -8.52 -36.36 27.48
CA ILE A 102 -7.85 -35.06 27.27
C ILE A 102 -6.60 -35.31 26.40
N ILE A 103 -6.78 -35.41 25.08
CA ILE A 103 -5.63 -35.53 24.17
C ILE A 103 -4.84 -34.22 24.12
N ASN A 104 -5.53 -33.06 24.08
CA ASN A 104 -4.93 -31.72 24.20
C ASN A 104 -3.66 -31.47 23.34
N ASN A 105 -3.73 -31.80 22.03
CA ASN A 105 -2.59 -31.71 21.09
C ASN A 105 -1.33 -32.48 21.56
N GLY A 106 -1.51 -33.48 22.42
CA GLY A 106 -0.46 -34.25 23.06
C GLY A 106 0.30 -35.18 22.13
N THR A 107 1.24 -35.93 22.72
CA THR A 107 2.20 -36.76 21.99
C THR A 107 1.53 -37.75 21.05
N ASP A 108 0.61 -38.57 21.54
CA ASP A 108 -0.02 -39.65 20.77
C ASP A 108 -1.26 -39.22 19.96
N ARG A 109 -1.54 -37.92 19.80
CA ARG A 109 -2.75 -37.41 19.13
C ARG A 109 -2.99 -37.99 17.73
N GLN A 110 -1.92 -38.24 16.96
CA GLN A 110 -2.02 -38.77 15.59
C GLN A 110 -2.22 -40.29 15.53
N ARG A 111 -2.12 -40.98 16.68
CA ARG A 111 -2.36 -42.42 16.80
C ARG A 111 -3.84 -42.75 17.00
N LEU A 112 -4.68 -41.83 17.50
CA LEU A 112 -6.13 -42.07 17.61
C LEU A 112 -6.77 -42.09 16.22
N MET A 113 -7.34 -43.24 15.85
CA MET A 113 -7.91 -43.49 14.52
C MET A 113 -9.45 -43.54 14.52
N GLU A 114 -10.06 -44.02 15.61
CA GLU A 114 -11.49 -44.32 15.64
C GLU A 114 -12.06 -44.16 17.07
N ILE A 115 -13.18 -43.45 17.21
CA ILE A 115 -14.09 -43.61 18.36
C ILE A 115 -15.16 -44.62 17.94
N LYS A 116 -15.07 -45.82 18.52
CA LYS A 116 -15.90 -46.99 18.16
C LYS A 116 -17.15 -47.12 19.02
N GLN A 117 -17.09 -46.67 20.27
CA GLN A 117 -18.20 -46.70 21.21
C GLN A 117 -17.99 -45.62 22.28
N TRP A 118 -19.02 -44.84 22.60
CA TRP A 118 -18.97 -43.82 23.66
C TRP A 118 -19.11 -44.42 25.07
N GLY A 119 -19.89 -45.48 25.19
CA GLY A 119 -20.18 -46.15 26.44
C GLY A 119 -21.07 -45.32 27.37
N THR A 120 -21.25 -45.82 28.60
CA THR A 120 -22.07 -45.17 29.64
C THR A 120 -21.25 -44.18 30.50
N VAL A 121 -20.17 -43.62 29.96
CA VAL A 121 -19.28 -42.69 30.68
C VAL A 121 -20.06 -41.43 31.07
N ALA A 122 -20.03 -41.07 32.35
CA ALA A 122 -20.62 -39.83 32.85
C ALA A 122 -19.65 -38.66 32.64
N TRP A 123 -19.55 -38.18 31.39
CA TRP A 123 -18.59 -37.16 30.99
C TRP A 123 -18.80 -35.84 31.73
N THR A 124 -17.75 -35.33 32.38
CA THR A 124 -17.81 -34.05 33.13
C THR A 124 -17.40 -32.85 32.30
N SER A 125 -16.61 -33.04 31.24
CA SER A 125 -16.26 -32.00 30.26
C SER A 125 -15.68 -32.64 28.99
N MET A 126 -15.90 -31.99 27.84
CA MET A 126 -15.29 -32.35 26.55
C MET A 126 -14.17 -31.39 26.14
N GLN A 127 -13.79 -30.46 27.03
CA GLN A 127 -12.72 -29.52 26.77
C GLN A 127 -11.40 -30.26 26.43
N ASN A 128 -10.78 -29.88 25.30
CA ASN A 128 -9.55 -30.47 24.75
C ASN A 128 -9.60 -31.99 24.49
N ALA A 129 -10.79 -32.59 24.40
CA ALA A 129 -10.96 -34.04 24.38
C ALA A 129 -10.16 -34.72 23.26
N PHE A 130 -10.29 -34.28 22.01
CA PHE A 130 -9.64 -34.85 20.83
C PHE A 130 -8.76 -33.84 20.08
N TYR A 131 -8.37 -32.73 20.72
CA TYR A 131 -7.56 -31.68 20.10
C TYR A 131 -6.30 -32.26 19.44
N GLY A 132 -6.18 -32.04 18.13
CA GLY A 132 -5.03 -32.42 17.29
C GLY A 132 -5.10 -33.84 16.73
N CYS A 133 -6.21 -34.56 16.93
CA CYS A 133 -6.42 -35.91 16.38
C CYS A 133 -6.75 -35.87 14.88
N SER A 134 -5.76 -35.52 14.05
CA SER A 134 -5.90 -35.32 12.60
C SER A 134 -6.39 -36.53 11.82
N ASN A 135 -6.21 -37.74 12.36
CA ASN A 135 -6.49 -39.02 11.72
C ASN A 135 -7.77 -39.70 12.24
N MET A 136 -8.43 -39.09 13.23
CA MET A 136 -9.56 -39.69 13.92
C MET A 136 -10.83 -39.67 13.07
N THR A 137 -11.59 -40.77 13.17
CA THR A 137 -12.94 -40.92 12.67
C THR A 137 -13.90 -41.24 13.82
N LEU A 138 -15.18 -40.94 13.65
CA LEU A 138 -16.26 -41.28 14.59
C LEU A 138 -17.21 -42.27 13.90
N THR A 139 -17.17 -43.53 14.34
CA THR A 139 -17.99 -44.63 13.81
C THR A 139 -18.97 -45.19 14.85
N ALA A 140 -18.83 -44.75 16.11
CA ALA A 140 -19.73 -45.07 17.21
C ALA A 140 -21.21 -44.85 16.84
N THR A 141 -22.04 -45.84 17.17
CA THR A 141 -23.49 -45.84 16.92
C THR A 141 -24.33 -45.57 18.17
N ASP A 142 -23.68 -45.62 19.35
CA ASP A 142 -24.26 -45.20 20.63
C ASP A 142 -24.14 -43.68 20.83
N THR A 143 -24.93 -43.15 21.77
CA THR A 143 -25.00 -41.72 22.05
C THR A 143 -24.23 -41.39 23.33
N PRO A 144 -23.30 -40.41 23.31
CA PRO A 144 -22.55 -40.05 24.50
C PRO A 144 -23.43 -39.36 25.55
N ASN A 145 -23.22 -39.69 26.82
CA ASN A 145 -23.89 -39.02 27.92
C ASN A 145 -23.19 -37.67 28.25
N PHE A 146 -23.61 -36.60 27.58
CA PHE A 146 -23.16 -35.23 27.85
C PHE A 146 -24.05 -34.46 28.86
N SER A 147 -24.89 -35.15 29.64
CA SER A 147 -25.85 -34.51 30.56
C SER A 147 -25.23 -33.70 31.71
N ALA A 148 -23.91 -33.77 31.90
CA ALA A 148 -23.13 -32.96 32.84
C ALA A 148 -22.06 -32.06 32.16
N VAL A 149 -21.93 -32.09 30.83
CA VAL A 149 -20.92 -31.33 30.10
C VAL A 149 -21.37 -29.88 29.90
N THR A 150 -20.60 -28.94 30.46
CA THR A 150 -20.79 -27.49 30.27
C THR A 150 -19.76 -26.87 29.31
N ASP A 151 -18.61 -27.52 29.12
CA ASP A 151 -17.51 -27.03 28.28
C ASP A 151 -17.14 -28.06 27.21
N MET A 152 -17.27 -27.67 25.93
CA MET A 152 -16.87 -28.41 24.74
C MET A 152 -15.74 -27.71 23.96
N SER A 153 -15.05 -26.74 24.58
CA SER A 153 -14.02 -25.96 23.88
C SER A 153 -12.84 -26.82 23.41
N TYR A 154 -12.35 -26.54 22.20
CA TYR A 154 -11.30 -27.33 21.52
C TYR A 154 -11.61 -28.83 21.35
N MET A 155 -12.86 -29.31 21.51
CA MET A 155 -13.20 -30.74 21.50
C MET A 155 -12.64 -31.48 20.27
N PHE A 156 -12.74 -30.89 19.08
CA PHE A 156 -12.22 -31.41 17.81
C PHE A 156 -11.19 -30.49 17.14
N ALA A 157 -10.59 -29.54 17.88
CA ALA A 157 -9.63 -28.63 17.27
C ALA A 157 -8.51 -29.39 16.52
N ASP A 158 -8.01 -28.87 15.39
CA ASP A 158 -7.06 -29.49 14.47
C ASP A 158 -7.37 -30.95 14.03
N CYS A 159 -8.60 -31.45 14.22
CA CYS A 159 -9.06 -32.71 13.62
C CYS A 159 -9.33 -32.52 12.11
N ARG A 160 -8.28 -32.30 11.33
CA ARG A 160 -8.33 -31.87 9.92
C ARG A 160 -9.14 -32.79 8.99
N SER A 161 -9.19 -34.08 9.28
CA SER A 161 -9.94 -35.09 8.51
C SER A 161 -11.36 -35.36 9.05
N PHE A 162 -11.76 -34.69 10.14
CA PHE A 162 -13.05 -34.92 10.79
C PHE A 162 -14.19 -34.35 9.93
N ASN A 163 -15.13 -35.21 9.57
CA ASN A 163 -16.31 -34.89 8.78
C ASN A 163 -17.45 -35.89 9.06
N GLN A 164 -17.51 -36.41 10.30
CA GLN A 164 -18.49 -37.40 10.74
C GLN A 164 -19.65 -36.70 11.47
N SER A 165 -20.83 -37.33 11.49
CA SER A 165 -22.01 -36.71 12.08
C SER A 165 -21.84 -36.46 13.57
N VAL A 166 -22.19 -35.25 14.00
CA VAL A 166 -22.28 -34.83 15.41
C VAL A 166 -23.73 -34.74 15.88
N SER A 167 -24.70 -35.19 15.07
CA SER A 167 -26.13 -35.00 15.32
C SER A 167 -26.67 -35.72 16.56
N SER A 168 -25.94 -36.68 17.15
CA SER A 168 -26.34 -37.35 18.40
C SER A 168 -25.97 -36.57 19.67
N PHE A 169 -25.20 -35.49 19.57
CA PHE A 169 -24.69 -34.80 20.76
C PHE A 169 -25.78 -33.94 21.43
N ASN A 170 -26.09 -34.25 22.69
CA ASN A 170 -26.87 -33.36 23.53
C ASN A 170 -25.98 -32.21 24.05
N THR A 171 -26.31 -30.98 23.68
CA THR A 171 -25.56 -29.77 24.07
C THR A 171 -26.33 -28.83 25.01
N GLU A 172 -27.49 -29.25 25.56
CA GLU A 172 -28.44 -28.39 26.30
C GLU A 172 -27.81 -27.58 27.46
N LYS A 173 -26.80 -28.13 28.13
CA LYS A 173 -26.10 -27.49 29.26
C LYS A 173 -24.76 -26.84 28.89
N VAL A 174 -24.37 -26.88 27.62
CA VAL A 174 -23.07 -26.36 27.17
C VAL A 174 -23.09 -24.84 27.17
N THR A 175 -22.19 -24.24 27.93
CA THR A 175 -22.01 -22.78 27.99
C THR A 175 -20.82 -22.31 27.14
N ASN A 176 -19.86 -23.18 26.85
CA ASN A 176 -18.67 -22.85 26.05
C ASN A 176 -18.47 -23.81 24.88
N MET A 177 -18.46 -23.27 23.65
CA MET A 177 -18.17 -23.97 22.40
C MET A 177 -16.97 -23.35 21.64
N SER A 178 -16.15 -22.52 22.30
CA SER A 178 -15.02 -21.86 21.65
C SER A 178 -14.03 -22.86 21.06
N TYR A 179 -13.52 -22.59 19.86
CA TYR A 179 -12.60 -23.47 19.12
C TYR A 179 -13.10 -24.91 18.87
N MET A 180 -14.39 -25.24 19.06
CA MET A 180 -14.88 -26.64 19.05
C MET A 180 -14.48 -27.41 17.77
N PHE A 181 -14.53 -26.76 16.60
CA PHE A 181 -14.11 -27.31 15.31
C PHE A 181 -12.95 -26.51 14.67
N PHE A 182 -12.19 -25.75 15.46
CA PHE A 182 -11.06 -24.96 14.96
C PHE A 182 -10.10 -25.82 14.12
N GLY A 183 -9.76 -25.41 12.90
CA GLY A 183 -8.86 -26.15 12.03
C GLY A 183 -9.41 -27.48 11.48
N CYS A 184 -10.69 -27.80 11.67
CA CYS A 184 -11.36 -28.93 11.01
C CYS A 184 -11.60 -28.64 9.52
N SER A 185 -10.53 -28.60 8.73
CA SER A 185 -10.54 -28.20 7.32
C SER A 185 -11.46 -29.01 6.40
N SER A 186 -11.85 -30.23 6.81
CA SER A 186 -12.75 -31.12 6.06
C SER A 186 -14.18 -31.17 6.61
N PHE A 187 -14.51 -30.42 7.68
CA PHE A 187 -15.81 -30.52 8.34
C PHE A 187 -16.90 -29.79 7.57
N ASN A 188 -17.95 -30.51 7.20
CA ASN A 188 -19.13 -29.99 6.52
C ASN A 188 -20.40 -30.78 6.88
N GLN A 189 -20.57 -31.13 8.16
CA GLN A 189 -21.73 -31.89 8.66
C GLN A 189 -22.78 -31.02 9.33
N SER A 190 -24.03 -31.51 9.33
CA SER A 190 -25.15 -30.84 9.98
C SER A 190 -25.04 -30.89 11.51
N MET A 191 -25.43 -29.79 12.16
CA MET A 191 -25.51 -29.64 13.62
C MET A 191 -26.97 -29.36 14.06
N GLY A 192 -27.96 -29.83 13.30
CA GLY A 192 -29.38 -29.49 13.51
C GLY A 192 -29.97 -29.81 14.90
N ASN A 193 -29.34 -30.72 15.65
CA ASN A 193 -29.74 -31.08 17.01
C ASN A 193 -29.01 -30.32 18.12
N PHE A 194 -28.07 -29.42 17.78
CA PHE A 194 -27.38 -28.61 18.78
C PHE A 194 -28.37 -27.60 19.38
N ASN A 195 -28.55 -27.67 20.70
CA ASN A 195 -29.18 -26.62 21.48
C ASN A 195 -28.08 -25.69 21.99
N THR A 196 -28.09 -24.44 21.52
CA THR A 196 -27.08 -23.42 21.90
C THR A 196 -27.63 -22.34 22.83
N ALA A 197 -28.85 -22.48 23.36
CA ALA A 197 -29.52 -21.42 24.11
C ALA A 197 -28.80 -20.98 25.39
N THR A 198 -27.93 -21.83 25.93
CA THR A 198 -27.09 -21.60 27.13
C THR A 198 -25.65 -21.20 26.79
N VAL A 199 -25.25 -21.20 25.51
CA VAL A 199 -23.88 -20.91 25.07
C VAL A 199 -23.61 -19.42 25.16
N THR A 200 -22.56 -19.05 25.88
CA THR A 200 -22.10 -17.66 26.02
C THR A 200 -20.87 -17.35 25.17
N ASN A 201 -20.07 -18.35 24.80
CA ASN A 201 -18.87 -18.20 24.00
C ASN A 201 -18.84 -19.14 22.78
N MET A 202 -18.77 -18.55 21.58
CA MET A 202 -18.62 -19.23 20.29
C MET A 202 -17.36 -18.77 19.53
N SER A 203 -16.40 -18.11 20.20
CA SER A 203 -15.20 -17.60 19.53
C SER A 203 -14.41 -18.72 18.85
N TYR A 204 -13.93 -18.46 17.62
CA TYR A 204 -13.20 -19.42 16.80
C TYR A 204 -13.91 -20.77 16.53
N MET A 205 -15.22 -20.92 16.79
CA MET A 205 -15.91 -22.23 16.75
C MET A 205 -15.71 -23.01 15.45
N PHE A 206 -15.74 -22.33 14.29
CA PHE A 206 -15.51 -22.91 12.96
C PHE A 206 -14.25 -22.39 12.27
N ALA A 207 -13.38 -21.65 12.97
CA ALA A 207 -12.25 -20.99 12.34
C ALA A 207 -11.30 -22.01 11.66
N GLY A 208 -11.04 -21.85 10.36
CA GLY A 208 -10.26 -22.78 9.54
C GLY A 208 -11.06 -23.93 8.92
N CYS A 209 -12.38 -24.01 9.09
CA CYS A 209 -13.25 -24.96 8.39
C CYS A 209 -13.50 -24.52 6.94
N TYR A 210 -12.48 -24.57 6.08
CA TYR A 210 -12.49 -24.00 4.72
C TYR A 210 -13.73 -24.34 3.87
N ILE A 211 -14.22 -25.58 3.98
CA ILE A 211 -15.34 -26.09 3.15
C ILE A 211 -16.71 -26.03 3.84
N PHE A 212 -16.78 -25.57 5.09
CA PHE A 212 -18.02 -25.58 5.86
C PHE A 212 -19.07 -24.63 5.26
N ASN A 213 -20.23 -25.19 4.94
CA ASN A 213 -21.36 -24.45 4.36
C ASN A 213 -22.71 -25.12 4.72
N GLN A 214 -22.83 -25.72 5.92
CA GLN A 214 -24.07 -26.31 6.41
C GLN A 214 -24.93 -25.28 7.15
N SER A 215 -26.25 -25.44 7.08
CA SER A 215 -27.18 -24.58 7.80
C SER A 215 -26.99 -24.70 9.31
N ILE A 216 -27.00 -23.56 9.99
CA ILE A 216 -26.93 -23.41 11.45
C ILE A 216 -28.20 -22.73 12.00
N SER A 217 -29.33 -22.88 11.30
CA SER A 217 -30.61 -22.23 11.60
C SER A 217 -31.25 -22.59 12.94
N ASN A 218 -30.77 -23.66 13.57
CA ASN A 218 -31.12 -24.05 14.94
C ASN A 218 -30.33 -23.30 16.03
N PHE A 219 -29.31 -22.52 15.69
CA PHE A 219 -28.48 -21.84 16.68
C PHE A 219 -29.22 -20.64 17.27
N ASN A 220 -29.64 -20.77 18.53
CA ASN A 220 -30.04 -19.65 19.38
C ASN A 220 -28.78 -18.98 19.93
N THR A 221 -28.52 -17.75 19.52
CA THR A 221 -27.33 -16.98 19.92
C THR A 221 -27.60 -15.89 20.97
N ALA A 222 -28.83 -15.81 21.52
CA ALA A 222 -29.24 -14.70 22.40
C ALA A 222 -28.43 -14.56 23.70
N ALA A 223 -27.76 -15.63 24.16
CA ALA A 223 -26.88 -15.62 25.33
C ALA A 223 -25.39 -15.40 24.99
N VAL A 224 -25.02 -15.38 23.70
CA VAL A 224 -23.63 -15.29 23.25
C VAL A 224 -23.11 -13.87 23.44
N THR A 225 -21.99 -13.74 24.16
CA THR A 225 -21.30 -12.46 24.37
C THR A 225 -20.05 -12.31 23.51
N ASN A 226 -19.47 -13.42 23.06
CA ASN A 226 -18.25 -13.43 22.23
C ASN A 226 -18.43 -14.28 20.96
N MET A 227 -18.30 -13.62 19.79
CA MET A 227 -18.32 -14.23 18.45
C MET A 227 -17.01 -13.98 17.68
N SER A 228 -15.94 -13.54 18.34
CA SER A 228 -14.69 -13.21 17.66
C SER A 228 -14.15 -14.41 16.88
N ALA A 229 -13.71 -14.16 15.64
CA ALA A 229 -13.22 -15.17 14.71
C ALA A 229 -14.16 -16.39 14.45
N MET A 230 -15.47 -16.34 14.78
CA MET A 230 -16.35 -17.52 14.76
C MET A 230 -16.31 -18.30 13.43
N PHE A 231 -16.22 -17.58 12.29
CA PHE A 231 -16.11 -18.13 10.94
C PHE A 231 -14.78 -17.80 10.25
N TYR A 232 -13.72 -17.42 10.98
CA TYR A 232 -12.44 -17.04 10.39
C TYR A 232 -11.91 -18.09 9.40
N ASP A 233 -11.62 -17.69 8.16
CA ASP A 233 -11.21 -18.55 7.04
C ASP A 233 -12.19 -19.69 6.67
N CYS A 234 -13.49 -19.53 6.97
CA CYS A 234 -14.55 -20.37 6.40
C CYS A 234 -14.86 -19.98 4.95
N ARG A 235 -13.90 -20.20 4.05
CA ARG A 235 -13.88 -19.68 2.66
C ARG A 235 -15.18 -19.90 1.88
N ASN A 236 -15.81 -21.07 2.05
CA ASN A 236 -17.03 -21.47 1.36
C ASN A 236 -18.34 -21.11 2.09
N PHE A 237 -18.28 -20.58 3.32
CA PHE A 237 -19.49 -20.31 4.11
C PHE A 237 -20.33 -19.19 3.50
N ASN A 238 -21.56 -19.50 3.16
CA ASN A 238 -22.53 -18.56 2.61
C ASN A 238 -23.97 -18.95 3.00
N GLN A 239 -24.17 -19.55 4.17
CA GLN A 239 -25.50 -19.87 4.70
C GLN A 239 -26.10 -18.66 5.40
N SER A 240 -27.42 -18.46 5.26
CA SER A 240 -28.13 -17.39 5.96
C SER A 240 -27.87 -17.45 7.47
N ILE A 241 -27.69 -16.28 8.08
CA ILE A 241 -27.54 -16.06 9.52
C ILE A 241 -28.55 -15.01 10.04
N SER A 242 -29.64 -14.81 9.29
CA SER A 242 -30.67 -13.79 9.57
C SER A 242 -31.45 -13.99 10.89
N TYR A 243 -31.25 -15.13 11.54
CA TYR A 243 -31.86 -15.54 12.82
C TYR A 243 -30.92 -15.35 14.02
N PHE A 244 -29.67 -14.93 13.81
CA PHE A 244 -28.77 -14.61 14.92
C PHE A 244 -29.30 -13.40 15.71
N ASN A 245 -29.37 -13.54 17.03
CA ASN A 245 -29.57 -12.43 17.95
C ASN A 245 -28.21 -12.06 18.54
N THR A 246 -27.68 -10.89 18.16
CA THR A 246 -26.35 -10.42 18.59
C THR A 246 -26.41 -9.37 19.69
N ALA A 247 -27.57 -9.10 20.30
CA ALA A 247 -27.75 -7.97 21.23
C ALA A 247 -26.87 -8.04 22.50
N ALA A 248 -26.39 -9.23 22.87
CA ALA A 248 -25.47 -9.44 24.00
C ALA A 248 -23.99 -9.49 23.59
N VAL A 249 -23.68 -9.47 22.29
CA VAL A 249 -22.31 -9.63 21.77
C VAL A 249 -21.52 -8.34 21.93
N THR A 250 -20.34 -8.41 22.57
CA THR A 250 -19.45 -7.27 22.77
C THR A 250 -18.22 -7.29 21.87
N ASN A 251 -17.85 -8.45 21.33
CA ASN A 251 -16.72 -8.61 20.42
C ASN A 251 -17.12 -9.39 19.15
N MET A 252 -16.86 -8.76 17.99
CA MET A 252 -17.07 -9.33 16.65
C MET A 252 -15.79 -9.28 15.78
N SER A 253 -14.61 -9.04 16.37
CA SER A 253 -13.39 -8.92 15.57
C SER A 253 -13.09 -10.18 14.79
N ILE A 254 -12.63 -9.97 13.56
CA ILE A 254 -12.32 -10.97 12.54
C ILE A 254 -13.38 -12.08 12.35
N MET A 255 -14.64 -11.85 12.75
CA MET A 255 -15.71 -12.86 12.80
C MET A 255 -15.91 -13.59 11.47
N PHE A 256 -15.86 -12.85 10.35
CA PHE A 256 -15.97 -13.39 8.99
C PHE A 256 -14.67 -13.28 8.19
N ALA A 257 -13.55 -12.85 8.78
CA ALA A 257 -12.32 -12.64 8.01
C ALA A 257 -11.94 -13.88 7.19
N PHE A 258 -11.59 -13.69 5.91
CA PHE A 258 -11.34 -14.69 4.87
C PHE A 258 -12.55 -15.57 4.45
N CYS A 259 -13.79 -15.24 4.84
CA CYS A 259 -15.03 -15.82 4.29
C CYS A 259 -15.31 -15.31 2.86
N ARG A 260 -14.46 -15.71 1.90
CA ARG A 260 -14.46 -15.18 0.52
C ARG A 260 -15.80 -15.31 -0.21
N SER A 261 -16.60 -16.32 0.09
CA SER A 261 -17.92 -16.55 -0.50
C SER A 261 -19.09 -15.92 0.25
N PHE A 262 -18.88 -15.34 1.44
CA PHE A 262 -19.97 -14.85 2.28
C PHE A 262 -20.60 -13.57 1.73
N ASN A 263 -21.91 -13.61 1.48
CA ASN A 263 -22.69 -12.46 1.02
C ASN A 263 -24.16 -12.58 1.48
N GLN A 264 -24.40 -13.03 2.72
CA GLN A 264 -25.75 -13.20 3.28
C GLN A 264 -26.21 -11.97 4.08
N PRO A 265 -27.50 -11.62 4.08
CA PRO A 265 -28.01 -10.47 4.82
C PRO A 265 -27.69 -10.53 6.32
N ILE A 266 -27.22 -9.41 6.86
CA ILE A 266 -26.88 -9.21 8.28
C ILE A 266 -27.67 -8.08 8.94
N SER A 267 -28.77 -7.65 8.31
CA SER A 267 -29.64 -6.55 8.78
C SER A 267 -30.29 -6.79 10.16
N ASN A 268 -30.29 -8.04 10.64
CA ASN A 268 -30.73 -8.46 11.97
C ASN A 268 -29.68 -8.22 13.08
N PHE A 269 -28.43 -7.89 12.74
CA PHE A 269 -27.38 -7.71 13.73
C PHE A 269 -27.66 -6.45 14.55
N ASN A 270 -27.80 -6.62 15.86
CA ASN A 270 -27.71 -5.53 16.81
C ASN A 270 -26.26 -5.43 17.30
N THR A 271 -25.60 -4.30 17.05
CA THR A 271 -24.20 -4.05 17.43
C THR A 271 -24.05 -3.05 18.57
N THR A 272 -25.13 -2.64 19.27
CA THR A 272 -25.08 -1.58 20.31
C THR A 272 -24.14 -1.84 21.49
N ALA A 273 -23.77 -3.11 21.71
CA ALA A 273 -22.85 -3.52 22.77
C ALA A 273 -21.42 -3.80 22.27
N VAL A 274 -21.17 -3.72 20.95
CA VAL A 274 -19.89 -4.07 20.34
C VAL A 274 -18.91 -2.91 20.51
N THR A 275 -17.69 -3.23 20.95
CA THR A 275 -16.60 -2.26 21.11
C THR A 275 -15.44 -2.48 20.12
N ASP A 276 -15.36 -3.67 19.54
CA ASP A 276 -14.29 -4.11 18.64
C ASP A 276 -14.90 -4.75 17.37
N MET A 277 -14.65 -4.13 16.22
CA MET A 277 -15.03 -4.59 14.88
C MET A 277 -13.80 -4.77 13.97
N SER A 278 -12.59 -4.81 14.54
CA SER A 278 -11.33 -4.94 13.78
C SER A 278 -11.37 -6.16 12.86
N GLY A 279 -11.07 -5.95 11.59
CA GLY A 279 -11.04 -6.98 10.55
C GLY A 279 -12.33 -7.79 10.33
N MET A 280 -13.50 -7.35 10.83
CA MET A 280 -14.73 -8.17 10.88
C MET A 280 -15.08 -8.87 9.55
N PHE A 281 -14.87 -8.19 8.41
CA PHE A 281 -15.10 -8.71 7.06
C PHE A 281 -13.83 -8.82 6.20
N TYR A 282 -12.63 -8.78 6.79
CA TYR A 282 -11.37 -8.75 6.02
C TYR A 282 -11.25 -9.90 4.99
N ASP A 283 -10.92 -9.64 3.71
CA ASP A 283 -10.91 -10.60 2.59
C ASP A 283 -12.24 -11.33 2.32
N CYS A 284 -13.39 -10.80 2.77
CA CYS A 284 -14.74 -11.21 2.34
C CYS A 284 -15.07 -10.68 0.94
N ARG A 285 -14.37 -11.19 -0.08
CA ARG A 285 -14.37 -10.63 -1.44
C ARG A 285 -15.75 -10.47 -2.09
N ALA A 286 -16.68 -11.36 -1.78
CA ALA A 286 -18.05 -11.34 -2.32
C ALA A 286 -19.04 -10.48 -1.50
N PHE A 287 -18.65 -9.99 -0.32
CA PHE A 287 -19.57 -9.32 0.61
C PHE A 287 -19.97 -7.94 0.09
N ASN A 288 -21.29 -7.72 -0.07
CA ASN A 288 -21.88 -6.45 -0.49
C ASN A 288 -23.30 -6.31 0.08
N GLN A 289 -23.51 -6.69 1.35
CA GLN A 289 -24.81 -6.57 2.04
C GLN A 289 -24.85 -5.30 2.89
N SER A 290 -26.04 -4.70 3.02
CA SER A 290 -26.23 -3.47 3.80
C SER A 290 -25.76 -3.66 5.25
N VAL A 291 -25.12 -2.61 5.76
CA VAL A 291 -24.66 -2.44 7.14
C VAL A 291 -25.38 -1.28 7.84
N ASP A 292 -26.50 -0.80 7.28
CA ASP A 292 -27.22 0.40 7.76
C ASP A 292 -27.79 0.23 9.18
N ASN A 293 -27.95 -1.01 9.65
CA ASN A 293 -28.37 -1.38 11.00
C ASN A 293 -27.25 -1.31 12.06
N PHE A 294 -25.98 -1.16 11.66
CA PHE A 294 -24.87 -1.14 12.59
C PHE A 294 -24.89 0.16 13.41
N ASN A 295 -24.93 0.03 14.74
CA ASN A 295 -24.58 1.09 15.66
C ASN A 295 -23.11 0.92 16.06
N THR A 296 -22.28 1.91 15.72
CA THR A 296 -20.83 1.88 15.97
C THR A 296 -20.39 2.88 17.04
N ALA A 297 -21.31 3.53 17.76
CA ALA A 297 -21.00 4.65 18.67
C ALA A 297 -20.05 4.29 19.83
N THR A 298 -19.92 3.01 20.15
CA THR A 298 -19.04 2.43 21.20
C THR A 298 -17.78 1.78 20.64
N VAL A 299 -17.60 1.74 19.32
CA VAL A 299 -16.47 1.06 18.66
C VAL A 299 -15.25 1.97 18.66
N THR A 300 -14.12 1.45 19.15
CA THR A 300 -12.84 2.19 19.20
C THR A 300 -11.87 1.78 18.10
N ASP A 301 -12.01 0.57 17.57
CA ASP A 301 -11.14 -0.02 16.55
C ASP A 301 -11.99 -0.48 15.34
N MET A 302 -11.69 0.10 14.17
CA MET A 302 -12.25 -0.28 12.86
C MET A 302 -11.15 -0.69 11.86
N SER A 303 -9.94 -0.98 12.35
CA SER A 303 -8.81 -1.36 11.53
C SER A 303 -9.17 -2.55 10.62
N SER A 304 -8.92 -2.39 9.32
CA SER A 304 -9.20 -3.38 8.27
C SER A 304 -10.61 -3.96 8.24
N MET A 305 -11.62 -3.29 8.83
CA MET A 305 -12.99 -3.82 9.00
C MET A 305 -13.59 -4.37 7.69
N PHE A 306 -13.41 -3.66 6.57
CA PHE A 306 -13.82 -4.09 5.24
C PHE A 306 -12.63 -4.42 4.32
N GLY A 307 -11.39 -4.39 4.81
CA GLY A 307 -10.19 -4.55 3.99
C GLY A 307 -10.27 -5.79 3.07
N ARG A 308 -10.03 -5.64 1.77
CA ARG A 308 -10.14 -6.65 0.71
C ARG A 308 -11.56 -7.16 0.42
N CYS A 309 -12.61 -6.47 0.86
CA CYS A 309 -13.97 -6.68 0.38
C CYS A 309 -14.13 -6.09 -1.03
N LEU A 310 -13.59 -6.78 -2.04
CA LEU A 310 -13.48 -6.28 -3.42
C LEU A 310 -14.82 -5.77 -4.00
N ALA A 311 -15.94 -6.41 -3.63
CA ALA A 311 -17.28 -6.09 -4.10
C ALA A 311 -18.06 -5.08 -3.22
N PHE A 312 -17.54 -4.68 -2.06
CA PHE A 312 -18.30 -3.88 -1.09
C PHE A 312 -18.47 -2.43 -1.56
N ASN A 313 -19.73 -2.02 -1.69
CA ASN A 313 -20.11 -0.66 -2.06
C ASN A 313 -21.46 -0.27 -1.42
N GLN A 314 -21.69 -0.71 -0.17
CA GLN A 314 -22.90 -0.38 0.60
C GLN A 314 -22.68 0.86 1.47
N SER A 315 -23.78 1.56 1.76
CA SER A 315 -23.75 2.77 2.57
C SER A 315 -23.12 2.51 3.95
N VAL A 316 -22.33 3.49 4.40
CA VAL A 316 -21.78 3.57 5.76
C VAL A 316 -22.24 4.84 6.48
N SER A 317 -23.33 5.47 5.98
CA SER A 317 -23.83 6.76 6.48
C SER A 317 -24.33 6.73 7.93
N ASN A 318 -24.67 5.55 8.43
CA ASN A 318 -25.09 5.28 9.80
C ASN A 318 -23.92 5.20 10.80
N PHE A 319 -22.67 5.08 10.33
CA PHE A 319 -21.52 4.88 11.21
C PHE A 319 -21.26 6.16 12.03
N ASN A 320 -21.28 6.02 13.35
CA ASN A 320 -20.75 7.02 14.27
C ASN A 320 -19.33 6.60 14.64
N THR A 321 -18.34 7.34 14.14
CA THR A 321 -16.91 7.04 14.36
C THR A 321 -16.27 7.89 15.44
N ALA A 322 -17.04 8.65 16.23
CA ALA A 322 -16.50 9.64 17.18
C ALA A 322 -15.61 9.05 18.30
N ALA A 323 -15.74 7.75 18.58
CA ALA A 323 -14.93 7.01 19.55
C ALA A 323 -13.76 6.24 18.90
N VAL A 324 -13.67 6.21 17.56
CA VAL A 324 -12.67 5.43 16.82
C VAL A 324 -11.31 6.11 16.88
N THR A 325 -10.29 5.37 17.30
CA THR A 325 -8.89 5.82 17.35
C THR A 325 -8.05 5.25 16.22
N ASP A 326 -8.45 4.10 15.67
CA ASP A 326 -7.73 3.38 14.62
C ASP A 326 -8.64 3.12 13.40
N MET A 327 -8.22 3.61 12.24
CA MET A 327 -8.84 3.39 10.92
C MET A 327 -7.87 2.74 9.91
N TYR A 328 -6.77 2.14 10.39
CA TYR A 328 -5.75 1.49 9.57
C TYR A 328 -6.38 0.55 8.55
N GLY A 329 -6.20 0.84 7.26
CA GLY A 329 -6.67 -0.03 6.18
C GLY A 329 -8.18 -0.30 6.16
N MET A 330 -9.04 0.51 6.80
CA MET A 330 -10.47 0.23 6.98
C MET A 330 -11.19 -0.23 5.69
N PHE A 331 -10.87 0.40 4.56
CA PHE A 331 -11.36 0.05 3.21
C PHE A 331 -10.24 -0.38 2.25
N THR A 332 -9.03 -0.73 2.71
CA THR A 332 -7.93 -1.13 1.83
C THR A 332 -8.36 -2.23 0.86
N LEU A 333 -8.01 -2.18 -0.42
CA LEU A 333 -8.41 -3.13 -1.47
C LEU A 333 -9.95 -3.25 -1.68
N CYS A 334 -10.77 -2.29 -1.23
CA CYS A 334 -12.21 -2.25 -1.58
C CYS A 334 -12.41 -1.64 -2.97
N HIS A 335 -12.04 -2.38 -4.02
CA HIS A 335 -11.97 -1.89 -5.40
C HIS A 335 -13.27 -1.21 -5.91
N ALA A 336 -14.44 -1.62 -5.41
CA ALA A 336 -15.73 -1.10 -5.81
C ALA A 336 -16.28 0.04 -4.93
N PHE A 337 -15.61 0.38 -3.81
CA PHE A 337 -16.16 1.30 -2.81
C PHE A 337 -16.14 2.76 -3.27
N ASN A 338 -17.31 3.39 -3.29
CA ASN A 338 -17.47 4.81 -3.61
C ASN A 338 -18.66 5.43 -2.84
N GLN A 339 -18.92 4.99 -1.61
CA GLN A 339 -20.00 5.52 -0.77
C GLN A 339 -19.53 6.68 0.09
N SER A 340 -20.45 7.58 0.43
CA SER A 340 -20.13 8.78 1.21
C SER A 340 -19.59 8.43 2.59
N VAL A 341 -18.52 9.10 2.98
CA VAL A 341 -17.91 9.07 4.32
C VAL A 341 -18.10 10.39 5.08
N SER A 342 -19.05 11.23 4.61
CA SER A 342 -19.31 12.57 5.15
C SER A 342 -19.79 12.60 6.61
N ASN A 343 -20.27 11.48 7.13
CA ASN A 343 -20.67 11.27 8.52
C ASN A 343 -19.51 10.92 9.47
N PHE A 344 -18.32 10.61 8.94
CA PHE A 344 -17.20 10.19 9.78
C PHE A 344 -16.67 11.37 10.59
N ASN A 345 -16.71 11.24 11.91
CA ASN A 345 -15.97 12.10 12.83
C ASN A 345 -14.63 11.41 13.14
N THR A 346 -13.53 12.00 12.67
CA THR A 346 -12.19 11.42 12.81
C THR A 346 -11.33 12.11 13.87
N ALA A 347 -11.91 12.97 14.71
CA ALA A 347 -11.14 13.82 15.63
C ALA A 347 -10.29 13.06 16.67
N ALA A 348 -10.63 11.80 16.95
CA ALA A 348 -9.89 10.92 17.86
C ALA A 348 -8.92 9.96 17.14
N VAL A 349 -8.91 9.93 15.80
CA VAL A 349 -8.14 8.98 15.00
C VAL A 349 -6.66 9.39 14.96
N THR A 350 -5.77 8.46 15.27
CA THR A 350 -4.31 8.66 15.24
C THR A 350 -3.64 8.00 14.03
N ASP A 351 -4.23 6.93 13.49
CA ASP A 351 -3.73 6.23 12.29
C ASP A 351 -4.80 6.20 11.19
N MET A 352 -4.46 6.74 10.02
CA MET A 352 -5.25 6.68 8.79
C MET A 352 -4.49 6.01 7.63
N SER A 353 -3.38 5.34 7.93
CA SER A 353 -2.58 4.70 6.90
C SER A 353 -3.38 3.59 6.21
N TYR A 354 -3.18 3.46 4.89
CA TYR A 354 -3.91 2.57 4.00
C TYR A 354 -5.45 2.70 3.98
N MET A 355 -6.07 3.69 4.63
CA MET A 355 -7.53 3.75 4.88
C MET A 355 -8.38 3.49 3.62
N PHE A 356 -8.02 4.08 2.48
CA PHE A 356 -8.65 3.86 1.17
C PHE A 356 -7.68 3.27 0.13
N ASN A 357 -6.55 2.67 0.53
CA ASN A 357 -5.57 2.13 -0.42
C ASN A 357 -6.23 1.15 -1.40
N GLU A 358 -5.94 1.23 -2.70
CA GLU A 358 -6.54 0.41 -3.76
C GLU A 358 -8.08 0.50 -3.88
N CYS A 359 -8.71 1.55 -3.34
CA CYS A 359 -10.11 1.90 -3.65
C CYS A 359 -10.20 2.59 -5.03
N TYR A 360 -9.98 1.83 -6.11
CA TYR A 360 -9.76 2.36 -7.47
C TYR A 360 -10.77 3.40 -7.96
N VAL A 361 -12.04 3.32 -7.52
CA VAL A 361 -13.15 4.19 -7.94
C VAL A 361 -13.56 5.25 -6.90
N PHE A 362 -12.90 5.32 -5.74
CA PHE A 362 -13.28 6.21 -4.66
C PHE A 362 -13.03 7.69 -5.01
N ASN A 363 -14.09 8.50 -4.96
CA ASN A 363 -14.02 9.94 -5.21
C ASN A 363 -15.05 10.73 -4.37
N GLN A 364 -15.27 10.29 -3.12
CA GLN A 364 -16.22 10.95 -2.19
C GLN A 364 -15.53 11.99 -1.32
N SER A 365 -16.27 13.02 -0.92
CA SER A 365 -15.72 14.13 -0.14
C SER A 365 -15.19 13.66 1.22
N VAL A 366 -14.00 14.13 1.57
CA VAL A 366 -13.32 13.95 2.87
C VAL A 366 -13.21 15.25 3.65
N THR A 367 -13.99 16.28 3.27
CA THR A 367 -13.91 17.64 3.84
C THR A 367 -14.37 17.72 5.31
N ASN A 368 -15.04 16.68 5.81
CA ASN A 368 -15.41 16.50 7.21
C ASN A 368 -14.29 15.93 8.10
N PHE A 369 -13.21 15.40 7.51
CA PHE A 369 -12.16 14.74 8.29
C PHE A 369 -11.39 15.79 9.12
N ASN A 370 -11.37 15.58 10.44
CA ASN A 370 -10.45 16.28 11.34
C ASN A 370 -9.23 15.38 11.54
N THR A 371 -8.09 15.78 11.00
CA THR A 371 -6.85 14.99 11.03
C THR A 371 -5.85 15.47 12.07
N ALA A 372 -6.22 16.39 12.97
CA ALA A 372 -5.27 17.06 13.87
C ALA A 372 -4.52 16.13 14.84
N ALA A 373 -5.07 14.94 15.12
CA ALA A 373 -4.46 13.90 15.95
C ALA A 373 -3.69 12.83 15.15
N VAL A 374 -3.78 12.85 13.82
CA VAL A 374 -3.22 11.79 12.95
C VAL A 374 -1.71 11.93 12.84
N THR A 375 -0.99 10.83 13.10
CA THR A 375 0.47 10.76 13.01
C THR A 375 0.97 10.04 11.75
N ASP A 376 0.19 9.10 11.22
CA ASP A 376 0.50 8.37 9.98
C ASP A 376 -0.62 8.51 8.94
N MET A 377 -0.26 8.94 7.74
CA MET A 377 -1.14 9.06 6.56
C MET A 377 -0.61 8.25 5.36
N SER A 378 0.34 7.33 5.59
CA SER A 378 0.98 6.60 4.50
C SER A 378 -0.04 5.75 3.74
N TYR A 379 0.01 5.82 2.41
CA TYR A 379 -0.92 5.15 1.49
C TYR A 379 -2.42 5.43 1.76
N MET A 380 -2.78 6.51 2.48
CA MET A 380 -4.19 6.81 2.84
C MET A 380 -5.12 6.80 1.62
N PHE A 381 -4.68 7.34 0.48
CA PHE A 381 -5.37 7.28 -0.81
C PHE A 381 -4.55 6.53 -1.89
N GLY A 382 -3.60 5.67 -1.51
CA GLY A 382 -2.79 4.91 -2.46
C GLY A 382 -3.67 4.19 -3.49
N GLU A 383 -3.33 4.26 -4.77
CA GLU A 383 -4.10 3.66 -5.87
C GLU A 383 -5.59 4.09 -5.98
N CYS A 384 -6.01 5.19 -5.36
CA CYS A 384 -7.32 5.80 -5.61
C CYS A 384 -7.32 6.54 -6.98
N LEU A 385 -7.34 5.78 -8.08
CA LEU A 385 -7.05 6.23 -9.45
C LEU A 385 -7.82 7.49 -9.89
N VAL A 386 -9.07 7.64 -9.41
CA VAL A 386 -9.99 8.74 -9.76
C VAL A 386 -10.17 9.80 -8.67
N PHE A 387 -9.49 9.67 -7.52
CA PHE A 387 -9.67 10.59 -6.39
C PHE A 387 -9.16 11.99 -6.72
N ASN A 388 -10.04 12.98 -6.58
CA ASN A 388 -9.72 14.39 -6.80
C ASN A 388 -10.57 15.31 -5.91
N GLN A 389 -10.88 14.88 -4.68
CA GLN A 389 -11.65 15.66 -3.71
C GLN A 389 -10.74 16.52 -2.82
N SER A 390 -11.25 17.67 -2.37
CA SER A 390 -10.45 18.62 -1.60
C SER A 390 -9.95 18.03 -0.28
N VAL A 391 -8.66 18.22 -0.01
CA VAL A 391 -7.97 17.90 1.25
C VAL A 391 -7.57 19.17 2.02
N SER A 392 -8.19 20.31 1.68
CA SER A 392 -7.86 21.63 2.26
C SER A 392 -8.17 21.79 3.75
N ASN A 393 -9.02 20.90 4.29
CA ASN A 393 -9.34 20.77 5.72
C ASN A 393 -8.29 19.99 6.53
N PHE A 394 -7.36 19.28 5.88
CA PHE A 394 -6.41 18.42 6.58
C PHE A 394 -5.41 19.27 7.38
N ASN A 395 -5.37 19.02 8.69
CA ASN A 395 -4.32 19.50 9.57
C ASN A 395 -3.27 18.39 9.71
N THR A 396 -2.09 18.59 9.14
CA THR A 396 -1.02 17.59 9.13
C THR A 396 0.10 17.87 10.15
N ALA A 397 -0.07 18.82 11.07
CA ALA A 397 0.98 19.26 11.99
C ALA A 397 1.42 18.20 13.03
N ALA A 398 0.72 17.08 13.13
CA ALA A 398 1.10 15.90 13.92
C ALA A 398 1.74 14.78 13.08
N VAL A 399 1.61 14.83 11.74
CA VAL A 399 2.01 13.75 10.82
C VAL A 399 3.53 13.65 10.71
N THR A 400 4.05 12.43 10.87
CA THR A 400 5.47 12.10 10.71
C THR A 400 5.75 11.29 9.43
N ASN A 401 4.73 10.60 8.90
CA ASN A 401 4.83 9.74 7.73
C ASN A 401 3.77 10.09 6.67
N MET A 402 4.21 10.40 5.44
CA MET A 402 3.37 10.67 4.27
C MET A 402 3.72 9.77 3.07
N ASP A 403 4.41 8.64 3.30
CA ASP A 403 4.81 7.72 2.23
C ASP A 403 3.61 7.25 1.41
N GLY A 404 3.67 7.41 0.09
CA GLY A 404 2.63 6.94 -0.82
C GLY A 404 1.24 7.56 -0.63
N MET A 405 1.08 8.65 0.14
CA MET A 405 -0.25 9.19 0.50
C MET A 405 -1.22 9.34 -0.68
N PHE A 406 -0.72 9.75 -1.85
CA PHE A 406 -1.45 9.85 -3.12
C PHE A 406 -0.78 9.03 -4.26
N THR A 407 0.03 8.00 -3.97
CA THR A 407 0.63 7.19 -5.04
C THR A 407 -0.46 6.63 -5.95
N LEU A 408 -0.25 6.64 -7.27
CA LEU A 408 -1.18 6.16 -8.30
C LEU A 408 -2.57 6.86 -8.31
N CYS A 409 -2.72 8.00 -7.62
CA CYS A 409 -3.88 8.88 -7.78
C CYS A 409 -3.81 9.67 -9.11
N HIS A 410 -3.97 8.97 -10.23
CA HIS A 410 -3.80 9.52 -11.59
C HIS A 410 -4.56 10.83 -11.86
N SER A 411 -5.68 11.04 -11.18
CA SER A 411 -6.58 12.20 -11.35
C SER A 411 -6.39 13.33 -10.33
N PHE A 412 -5.53 13.16 -9.32
CA PHE A 412 -5.43 14.09 -8.20
C PHE A 412 -4.71 15.39 -8.59
N ASN A 413 -5.37 16.52 -8.37
CA ASN A 413 -4.81 17.86 -8.60
C ASN A 413 -5.39 18.91 -7.63
N GLN A 414 -5.66 18.51 -6.38
CA GLN A 414 -6.22 19.42 -5.36
C GLN A 414 -5.13 20.15 -4.57
N PRO A 415 -5.37 21.41 -4.14
CA PRO A 415 -4.39 22.17 -3.37
C PRO A 415 -3.95 21.45 -2.09
N VAL A 416 -2.63 21.41 -1.86
CA VAL A 416 -1.97 20.88 -0.66
C VAL A 416 -1.25 21.98 0.14
N SER A 417 -1.58 23.25 -0.12
CA SER A 417 -0.92 24.42 0.47
C SER A 417 -1.22 24.61 1.97
N ASN A 418 -2.19 23.88 2.51
CA ASN A 418 -2.50 23.78 3.94
C ASN A 418 -1.63 22.79 4.70
N PHE A 419 -0.88 21.91 4.02
CA PHE A 419 -0.11 20.87 4.70
C PHE A 419 1.07 21.49 5.46
N ASN A 420 1.12 21.26 6.77
CA ASN A 420 2.32 21.46 7.58
C ASN A 420 3.11 20.15 7.58
N THR A 421 4.33 20.17 7.03
CA THR A 421 5.19 19.00 6.92
C THR A 421 6.41 19.04 7.84
N GLU A 422 6.47 19.96 8.81
CA GLU A 422 7.63 20.20 9.68
C GLU A 422 8.15 18.94 10.41
N LYS A 423 7.23 18.03 10.79
CA LYS A 423 7.55 16.76 11.48
C LYS A 423 7.71 15.57 10.54
N VAL A 424 7.46 15.73 9.24
CA VAL A 424 7.48 14.62 8.28
C VAL A 424 8.92 14.20 8.01
N THR A 425 9.22 12.92 8.23
CA THR A 425 10.58 12.35 8.06
C THR A 425 10.75 11.56 6.76
N SER A 426 9.64 11.14 6.15
CA SER A 426 9.60 10.42 4.87
C SER A 426 8.44 10.89 4.00
N MET A 427 8.73 11.13 2.72
CA MET A 427 7.78 11.55 1.67
C MET A 427 7.93 10.63 0.44
N ASN A 428 8.33 9.38 0.65
CA ASN A 428 8.64 8.47 -0.44
C ASN A 428 7.36 8.13 -1.23
N SER A 429 7.43 8.30 -2.54
CA SER A 429 6.33 8.05 -3.48
C SER A 429 5.05 8.87 -3.20
N MET A 430 5.12 9.95 -2.43
CA MET A 430 3.93 10.71 -1.95
C MET A 430 2.94 11.09 -3.06
N PHE A 431 3.44 11.50 -4.23
CA PHE A 431 2.66 11.81 -5.44
C PHE A 431 3.06 10.93 -6.64
N ASN A 432 3.72 9.79 -6.42
CA ASN A 432 4.12 8.91 -7.53
C ASN A 432 2.91 8.57 -8.43
N GLU A 433 3.07 8.64 -9.74
CA GLU A 433 2.03 8.46 -10.77
C GLU A 433 0.79 9.38 -10.66
N CYS A 434 0.87 10.50 -9.94
CA CYS A 434 -0.14 11.58 -10.01
C CYS A 434 -0.01 12.37 -11.34
N TYR A 435 -0.43 11.77 -12.46
CA TYR A 435 -0.14 12.26 -13.82
C TYR A 435 -0.48 13.74 -14.07
N VAL A 436 -1.56 14.26 -13.46
CA VAL A 436 -2.06 15.63 -13.65
C VAL A 436 -1.71 16.60 -12.51
N PHE A 437 -1.01 16.14 -11.46
CA PHE A 437 -0.72 16.97 -10.30
C PHE A 437 0.23 18.12 -10.64
N ASN A 438 -0.20 19.35 -10.36
CA ASN A 438 0.59 20.57 -10.59
C ASN A 438 0.25 21.66 -9.55
N GLN A 439 -0.01 21.27 -8.30
CA GLN A 439 -0.34 22.19 -7.21
C GLN A 439 0.90 22.61 -6.42
N SER A 440 0.89 23.84 -5.89
CA SER A 440 2.05 24.40 -5.20
C SER A 440 2.42 23.59 -3.95
N VAL A 441 3.71 23.29 -3.81
CA VAL A 441 4.34 22.66 -2.64
C VAL A 441 5.26 23.63 -1.89
N SER A 442 5.09 24.93 -2.11
CA SER A 442 5.94 26.00 -1.56
C SER A 442 5.87 26.17 -0.03
N ASN A 443 4.82 25.61 0.58
CA ASN A 443 4.61 25.50 2.02
C ASN A 443 5.35 24.32 2.67
N PHE A 444 5.85 23.35 1.90
CA PHE A 444 6.45 22.15 2.47
C PHE A 444 7.79 22.49 3.15
N ASN A 445 7.85 22.27 4.46
CA ASN A 445 9.09 22.26 5.22
C ASN A 445 9.66 20.83 5.18
N THR A 446 10.79 20.65 4.52
CA THR A 446 11.43 19.33 4.34
C THR A 446 12.66 19.13 5.23
N ALA A 447 12.95 20.03 6.19
CA ALA A 447 14.17 19.98 7.00
C ALA A 447 14.30 18.77 7.96
N ALA A 448 13.21 17.99 8.13
CA ALA A 448 13.20 16.72 8.85
C ALA A 448 13.23 15.49 7.90
N VAL A 449 13.03 15.68 6.59
CA VAL A 449 12.89 14.60 5.62
C VAL A 449 14.25 13.96 5.32
N THR A 450 14.30 12.64 5.40
CA THR A 450 15.48 11.82 5.06
C THR A 450 15.31 11.03 3.75
N ASN A 451 14.07 10.83 3.31
CA ASN A 451 13.72 10.02 2.14
C ASN A 451 12.75 10.78 1.21
N MET A 452 13.23 11.10 0.00
CA MET A 452 12.45 11.72 -1.09
C MET A 452 12.35 10.81 -2.32
N ARG A 453 12.53 9.49 -2.15
CA ARG A 453 12.46 8.52 -3.25
C ARG A 453 11.12 8.65 -3.99
N SER A 454 11.17 8.75 -5.31
CA SER A 454 10.02 8.72 -6.21
C SER A 454 8.90 9.73 -5.88
N MET A 455 9.18 10.79 -5.10
CA MET A 455 8.17 11.69 -4.52
C MET A 455 7.20 12.27 -5.57
N PHE A 456 7.71 12.64 -6.74
CA PHE A 456 6.95 13.14 -7.89
C PHE A 456 7.14 12.25 -9.14
N ALA A 457 7.58 10.99 -8.99
CA ALA A 457 7.78 10.11 -10.14
C ALA A 457 6.48 10.01 -10.97
N ASN A 458 6.59 10.05 -12.29
CA ASN A 458 5.51 10.13 -13.27
C ASN A 458 4.49 11.27 -13.07
N CYS A 459 4.77 12.33 -12.28
CA CYS A 459 3.95 13.54 -12.25
C CYS A 459 4.13 14.36 -13.55
N ARG A 460 3.56 13.88 -14.66
CA ARG A 460 3.82 14.38 -16.03
C ARG A 460 3.53 15.86 -16.22
N ALA A 461 2.60 16.42 -15.44
CA ALA A 461 2.21 17.83 -15.48
C ALA A 461 2.92 18.73 -14.43
N PHE A 462 3.72 18.16 -13.52
CA PHE A 462 4.29 18.91 -12.40
C PHE A 462 5.40 19.87 -12.83
N ASN A 463 5.22 21.16 -12.56
CA ASN A 463 6.22 22.21 -12.80
C ASN A 463 6.17 23.31 -11.73
N GLN A 464 5.88 22.95 -10.48
CA GLN A 464 5.82 23.89 -9.35
C GLN A 464 7.17 24.03 -8.65
N SER A 465 7.46 25.22 -8.14
CA SER A 465 8.75 25.49 -7.49
C SER A 465 8.99 24.59 -6.28
N VAL A 466 10.23 24.09 -6.19
CA VAL A 466 10.79 23.32 -5.06
C VAL A 466 11.91 24.10 -4.35
N SER A 467 12.00 25.41 -4.59
CA SER A 467 13.08 26.28 -4.05
C SER A 467 13.06 26.44 -2.53
N ASN A 468 11.96 26.07 -1.87
CA ASN A 468 11.78 26.00 -0.42
C ASN A 468 12.33 24.72 0.22
N PHE A 469 12.64 23.68 -0.56
CA PHE A 469 13.04 22.39 -0.01
C PHE A 469 14.43 22.50 0.63
N ASN A 470 14.52 22.21 1.93
CA ASN A 470 15.78 21.92 2.61
C ASN A 470 16.04 20.40 2.47
N THR A 471 17.14 20.04 1.81
CA THR A 471 17.51 18.64 1.55
C THR A 471 18.73 18.17 2.36
N GLU A 472 19.21 18.95 3.34
CA GLU A 472 20.44 18.68 4.09
C GLU A 472 20.50 17.27 4.72
N LYS A 473 19.36 16.75 5.19
CA LYS A 473 19.23 15.42 5.81
C LYS A 473 18.81 14.31 4.83
N VAL A 474 18.59 14.63 3.56
CA VAL A 474 18.09 13.67 2.57
C VAL A 474 19.20 12.69 2.19
N ILE A 475 18.92 11.40 2.34
CA ILE A 475 19.87 10.30 2.06
C ILE A 475 19.64 9.72 0.66
N THR A 476 18.41 9.83 0.12
CA THR A 476 18.06 9.31 -1.21
C THR A 476 17.05 10.21 -1.94
N MET A 477 17.35 10.45 -3.22
CA MET A 477 16.51 11.14 -4.21
C MET A 477 16.27 10.24 -5.44
N TRP A 478 16.40 8.91 -5.28
CA TRP A 478 16.14 7.93 -6.35
C TRP A 478 14.75 8.21 -6.97
N GLU A 479 14.70 8.45 -8.29
CA GLU A 479 13.48 8.66 -9.07
C GLU A 479 12.63 9.88 -8.69
N MET A 480 13.13 10.80 -7.84
CA MET A 480 12.35 11.91 -7.26
C MET A 480 11.48 12.67 -8.27
N PHE A 481 11.99 12.96 -9.47
CA PHE A 481 11.26 13.60 -10.57
C PHE A 481 11.16 12.72 -11.84
N SER A 482 11.47 11.42 -11.77
CA SER A 482 11.48 10.53 -12.94
C SER A 482 10.19 10.65 -13.76
N SER A 483 10.29 10.93 -15.06
CA SER A 483 9.18 11.17 -15.99
C SER A 483 8.25 12.34 -15.65
N CYS A 484 8.72 13.34 -14.89
CA CYS A 484 8.12 14.68 -14.84
C CYS A 484 8.44 15.42 -16.15
N ILE A 485 7.66 15.16 -17.20
CA ILE A 485 7.94 15.59 -18.58
C ILE A 485 8.25 17.10 -18.67
N VAL A 486 7.43 17.94 -18.03
CA VAL A 486 7.50 19.40 -18.11
C VAL A 486 8.26 20.09 -16.95
N PHE A 487 8.87 19.31 -16.05
CA PHE A 487 9.52 19.89 -14.87
C PHE A 487 10.81 20.62 -15.25
N ASN A 488 10.86 21.93 -15.00
CA ASN A 488 12.02 22.77 -15.29
C ASN A 488 12.23 23.86 -14.21
N GLN A 489 11.90 23.56 -12.95
CA GLN A 489 12.08 24.47 -11.82
C GLN A 489 13.46 24.33 -11.19
N SER A 490 14.01 25.43 -10.68
CA SER A 490 15.36 25.43 -10.10
C SER A 490 15.49 24.47 -8.92
N VAL A 491 16.60 23.75 -8.90
CA VAL A 491 17.05 22.85 -7.81
C VAL A 491 18.35 23.37 -7.16
N SER A 492 18.73 24.63 -7.42
CA SER A 492 20.01 25.20 -6.95
C SER A 492 20.09 25.39 -5.42
N ASN A 493 18.97 25.21 -4.70
CA ASN A 493 18.89 25.16 -3.24
C ASN A 493 19.20 23.77 -2.65
N PHE A 494 19.24 22.72 -3.47
CA PHE A 494 19.40 21.36 -2.96
C PHE A 494 20.84 21.16 -2.44
N ASN A 495 20.97 20.87 -1.15
CA ASN A 495 22.18 20.34 -0.55
C ASN A 495 22.16 18.82 -0.69
N THR A 496 23.04 18.26 -1.52
CA THR A 496 23.13 16.82 -1.78
C THR A 496 24.28 16.14 -1.04
N ALA A 497 24.95 16.81 -0.10
CA ALA A 497 26.16 16.29 0.55
C ALA A 497 25.94 14.97 1.32
N ALA A 498 24.73 14.73 1.83
CA ALA A 498 24.34 13.48 2.50
C ALA A 498 23.71 12.44 1.54
N VAL A 499 23.43 12.80 0.29
CA VAL A 499 22.67 11.96 -0.65
C VAL A 499 23.58 10.86 -1.21
N THR A 500 23.18 9.61 -0.99
CA THR A 500 23.89 8.41 -1.45
C THR A 500 23.41 7.93 -2.82
N SER A 501 22.15 8.22 -3.18
CA SER A 501 21.56 7.83 -4.46
C SER A 501 20.72 8.96 -5.07
N MET A 502 21.06 9.32 -6.32
CA MET A 502 20.25 10.13 -7.24
C MET A 502 19.90 9.33 -8.51
N ARG A 503 19.82 7.99 -8.38
CA ARG A 503 19.45 7.08 -9.47
C ARG A 503 18.18 7.57 -10.17
N SER A 504 18.25 7.78 -11.48
CA SER A 504 17.11 8.18 -12.32
C SER A 504 16.37 9.42 -11.82
N MET A 505 17.01 10.29 -11.02
CA MET A 505 16.35 11.43 -10.35
C MET A 505 15.56 12.32 -11.34
N PHE A 506 16.11 12.55 -12.53
CA PHE A 506 15.48 13.32 -13.61
C PHE A 506 15.18 12.48 -14.86
N TYR A 507 15.25 11.14 -14.81
CA TYR A 507 15.04 10.26 -15.97
C TYR A 507 13.80 10.68 -16.80
N ASN A 508 13.93 10.89 -18.11
CA ASN A 508 12.83 11.31 -19.00
C ASN A 508 12.12 12.63 -18.59
N CYS A 509 12.79 13.52 -17.85
CA CYS A 509 12.36 14.93 -17.68
C CYS A 509 12.73 15.72 -18.93
N ARG A 510 11.82 15.78 -19.90
CA ARG A 510 12.10 16.28 -21.26
C ARG A 510 12.45 17.76 -21.30
N ASP A 511 11.84 18.56 -20.43
CA ASP A 511 12.02 20.01 -20.38
C ASP A 511 13.07 20.47 -19.35
N PHE A 512 13.61 19.55 -18.54
CA PHE A 512 14.55 19.90 -17.47
C PHE A 512 15.89 20.39 -18.01
N ASN A 513 16.24 21.65 -17.73
CA ASN A 513 17.50 22.26 -18.11
C ASN A 513 18.03 23.24 -17.03
N GLN A 514 17.77 22.95 -15.76
CA GLN A 514 18.27 23.77 -14.64
C GLN A 514 19.67 23.34 -14.21
N SER A 515 20.46 24.30 -13.72
CA SER A 515 21.82 24.03 -13.25
C SER A 515 21.81 23.12 -12.02
N VAL A 516 22.69 22.11 -12.03
CA VAL A 516 22.93 21.15 -10.94
C VAL A 516 24.38 21.25 -10.43
N ASN A 517 25.06 22.35 -10.74
CA ASN A 517 26.50 22.50 -10.49
C ASN A 517 26.84 22.68 -9.00
N ASN A 518 25.83 22.96 -8.17
CA ASN A 518 25.88 23.00 -6.72
C ASN A 518 25.80 21.59 -6.08
N PHE A 519 25.45 20.55 -6.82
CA PHE A 519 25.28 19.20 -6.26
C PHE A 519 26.65 18.65 -5.86
N ASN A 520 26.80 18.37 -4.56
CA ASN A 520 27.92 17.61 -4.03
C ASN A 520 27.69 16.12 -4.31
N THR A 521 28.56 15.52 -5.13
CA THR A 521 28.49 14.10 -5.54
C THR A 521 29.42 13.19 -4.75
N ALA A 522 30.11 13.71 -3.71
CA ALA A 522 31.14 12.95 -2.98
C ALA A 522 30.59 11.77 -2.18
N SER A 523 29.33 11.84 -1.75
CA SER A 523 28.62 10.75 -1.06
C SER A 523 27.82 9.86 -2.01
N ALA A 524 27.57 10.30 -3.25
CA ALA A 524 26.66 9.65 -4.17
C ALA A 524 27.31 8.43 -4.86
N THR A 525 26.96 7.23 -4.40
CA THR A 525 27.43 5.97 -4.99
C THR A 525 26.60 5.52 -6.19
N ASN A 526 25.42 6.13 -6.43
CA ASN A 526 24.50 5.71 -7.48
C ASN A 526 23.87 6.90 -8.23
N LEU A 527 24.32 7.11 -9.47
CA LEU A 527 23.81 8.13 -10.41
C LEU A 527 23.25 7.49 -11.69
N ILE A 528 22.91 6.19 -11.65
CA ILE A 528 22.45 5.41 -12.81
C ILE A 528 21.28 6.14 -13.48
N SER A 529 21.37 6.36 -14.79
CA SER A 529 20.33 6.99 -15.62
C SER A 529 19.84 8.37 -15.15
N MET A 530 20.60 9.11 -14.32
CA MET A 530 20.14 10.35 -13.68
C MET A 530 19.55 11.38 -14.65
N PHE A 531 20.17 11.59 -15.82
CA PHE A 531 19.72 12.52 -16.87
C PHE A 531 19.31 11.80 -18.17
N TYR A 532 19.09 10.49 -18.13
CA TYR A 532 18.77 9.72 -19.33
C TYR A 532 17.45 10.20 -19.94
N ALA A 533 17.42 10.41 -21.25
CA ALA A 533 16.27 10.94 -22.00
C ALA A 533 15.78 12.35 -21.57
N CYS A 534 16.61 13.14 -20.89
CA CYS A 534 16.32 14.57 -20.64
C CYS A 534 16.63 15.41 -21.89
N SER A 535 15.70 15.45 -22.84
CA SER A 535 15.92 16.04 -24.17
C SER A 535 16.33 17.52 -24.19
N SER A 536 15.99 18.30 -23.15
CA SER A 536 16.41 19.71 -23.03
C SER A 536 17.65 19.92 -22.16
N PHE A 537 18.17 18.88 -21.50
CA PHE A 537 19.25 19.02 -20.52
C PHE A 537 20.59 19.33 -21.18
N ASN A 538 20.98 20.61 -21.14
CA ASN A 538 22.18 21.16 -21.74
C ASN A 538 22.98 21.98 -20.72
N GLN A 539 23.36 21.35 -19.61
CA GLN A 539 24.14 21.97 -18.54
C GLN A 539 25.60 21.49 -18.55
N ASN A 540 26.51 22.35 -18.09
CA ASN A 540 27.94 22.05 -17.98
C ASN A 540 28.24 21.39 -16.62
N LEU A 541 28.54 20.08 -16.61
CA LEU A 541 28.82 19.30 -15.39
C LEU A 541 30.30 19.33 -14.95
N ALA A 542 31.12 20.24 -15.48
CA ALA A 542 32.56 20.28 -15.17
C ALA A 542 32.89 20.42 -13.68
N SER A 543 32.00 21.03 -12.88
CA SER A 543 32.17 21.12 -11.42
C SER A 543 32.23 19.76 -10.72
N TRP A 544 31.62 18.71 -11.28
CA TRP A 544 31.52 17.41 -10.62
C TRP A 544 32.81 16.58 -10.72
N GLY A 545 33.73 16.89 -11.64
CA GLY A 545 34.88 16.02 -11.97
C GLY A 545 35.77 15.65 -10.78
N ASN A 546 36.00 16.58 -9.85
CA ASN A 546 36.80 16.36 -8.63
C ASN A 546 35.97 15.88 -7.43
N HIS A 547 34.65 15.75 -7.56
CA HIS A 547 33.72 15.44 -6.48
C HIS A 547 32.97 14.12 -6.67
N LEU A 548 33.16 13.40 -7.78
CA LEU A 548 32.57 12.07 -7.97
C LEU A 548 33.05 11.06 -6.91
N ASN A 549 32.12 10.32 -6.29
CA ASN A 549 32.45 9.30 -5.31
C ASN A 549 33.35 8.18 -5.91
N PRO A 550 34.39 7.70 -5.18
CA PRO A 550 35.26 6.60 -5.62
C PRO A 550 34.59 5.23 -5.84
N ASN A 551 33.27 5.10 -5.66
CA ASN A 551 32.45 3.94 -6.02
C ASN A 551 31.19 4.29 -6.86
N VAL A 552 31.10 5.50 -7.43
CA VAL A 552 29.89 5.96 -8.17
C VAL A 552 29.52 5.08 -9.37
N ASP A 553 28.27 4.65 -9.50
CA ASP A 553 27.74 4.05 -10.73
C ASP A 553 27.17 5.12 -11.67
N LEU A 554 27.59 5.09 -12.95
CA LEU A 554 27.27 6.04 -14.02
C LEU A 554 26.61 5.35 -15.24
N VAL A 555 26.13 4.11 -15.11
CA VAL A 555 25.43 3.40 -16.20
C VAL A 555 24.27 4.26 -16.72
N ASN A 556 24.22 4.46 -18.04
CA ASN A 556 23.22 5.28 -18.74
C ASN A 556 23.10 6.75 -18.28
N PHE A 557 24.09 7.29 -17.53
CA PHE A 557 24.02 8.60 -16.89
C PHE A 557 23.54 9.77 -17.78
N LEU A 558 24.03 9.88 -19.03
CA LEU A 558 23.75 10.99 -19.96
C LEU A 558 23.11 10.54 -21.30
N GLY A 559 22.70 9.28 -21.42
CA GLY A 559 22.16 8.75 -22.68
C GLY A 559 20.89 9.49 -23.13
N ASN A 560 20.83 9.91 -24.40
CA ASN A 560 19.69 10.61 -25.01
C ASN A 560 19.32 11.96 -24.34
N CYS A 561 20.26 12.62 -23.63
CA CYS A 561 20.04 13.97 -23.11
C CYS A 561 20.39 15.07 -24.14
N GLY A 562 19.91 16.29 -23.92
CA GLY A 562 20.09 17.44 -24.82
C GLY A 562 21.47 18.10 -24.79
N MET A 563 22.52 17.42 -24.29
CA MET A 563 23.79 18.06 -23.99
C MET A 563 24.57 18.42 -25.26
N SER A 564 24.84 19.71 -25.42
CA SER A 564 25.62 20.24 -26.54
C SER A 564 27.08 19.79 -26.50
N VAL A 565 27.73 19.77 -27.66
CA VAL A 565 29.15 19.37 -27.81
C VAL A 565 30.06 20.13 -26.84
N ALA A 566 29.85 21.44 -26.66
CA ALA A 566 30.65 22.26 -25.75
C ALA A 566 30.50 21.85 -24.26
N ASN A 567 29.28 21.54 -23.83
CA ASN A 567 29.02 21.12 -22.45
C ASN A 567 29.44 19.66 -22.19
N TYR A 568 29.33 18.78 -23.19
CA TYR A 568 29.84 17.42 -23.10
C TYR A 568 31.38 17.38 -23.14
N ASP A 569 32.02 18.20 -23.99
CA ASP A 569 33.48 18.40 -24.00
C ASP A 569 33.99 18.90 -22.64
N ALA A 570 33.32 19.89 -22.03
CA ALA A 570 33.67 20.41 -20.71
C ALA A 570 33.52 19.34 -19.60
N THR A 571 32.45 18.55 -19.67
CA THR A 571 32.17 17.44 -18.74
C THR A 571 33.25 16.36 -18.83
N LEU A 572 33.57 15.88 -20.04
CA LEU A 572 34.63 14.91 -20.28
C LEU A 572 36.01 15.42 -19.82
N THR A 573 36.32 16.69 -20.11
CA THR A 573 37.59 17.32 -19.70
C THR A 573 37.75 17.34 -18.18
N ALA A 574 36.70 17.72 -17.45
CA ALA A 574 36.73 17.73 -16.00
C ALA A 574 36.77 16.32 -15.38
N PHE A 575 36.03 15.36 -15.94
CA PHE A 575 36.03 13.98 -15.45
C PHE A 575 37.41 13.32 -15.65
N ALA A 576 38.10 13.65 -16.75
CA ALA A 576 39.47 13.19 -17.01
C ALA A 576 40.51 13.78 -16.04
N ALA A 577 40.30 15.04 -15.60
CA ALA A 577 41.13 15.68 -14.58
C ALA A 577 40.87 15.10 -13.17
N GLY A 578 39.66 14.60 -12.92
CA GLY A 578 39.25 13.97 -11.66
C GLY A 578 40.03 12.71 -11.27
N SER A 579 39.89 12.28 -10.01
CA SER A 579 40.62 11.12 -9.46
C SER A 579 40.00 9.75 -9.77
N VAL A 580 38.74 9.70 -10.20
CA VAL A 580 37.97 8.46 -10.35
C VAL A 580 38.44 7.60 -11.54
N THR A 581 38.57 6.29 -11.30
CA THR A 581 38.99 5.27 -12.29
C THR A 581 37.96 4.15 -12.39
N GLY A 582 37.97 3.39 -13.49
CA GLY A 582 37.17 2.16 -13.64
C GLY A 582 35.66 2.38 -13.59
N ARG A 583 35.10 3.17 -14.53
CA ARG A 583 33.66 3.47 -14.59
C ARG A 583 33.01 3.16 -15.91
N ASN A 584 31.78 2.68 -15.86
CA ASN A 584 30.91 2.53 -17.01
C ASN A 584 30.00 3.77 -17.09
N MET A 585 30.14 4.58 -18.15
CA MET A 585 29.31 5.77 -18.37
C MET A 585 28.56 5.66 -19.69
N GLY A 586 27.22 5.65 -19.65
CA GLY A 586 26.40 5.66 -20.85
C GLY A 586 26.12 7.09 -21.34
N ALA A 587 26.51 7.38 -22.58
CA ALA A 587 26.43 8.69 -23.23
C ALA A 587 25.83 8.60 -24.65
N SER A 588 24.91 7.65 -24.86
CA SER A 588 24.22 7.41 -26.13
C SER A 588 23.70 8.70 -26.79
N ASN A 589 23.98 8.85 -28.08
CA ASN A 589 23.59 9.99 -28.93
C ASN A 589 24.22 11.34 -28.55
N LEU A 590 25.24 11.36 -27.68
CA LEU A 590 26.06 12.56 -27.47
C LEU A 590 27.25 12.64 -28.44
N THR A 591 27.73 13.86 -28.65
CA THR A 591 28.83 14.18 -29.55
C THR A 591 29.89 14.97 -28.81
N TYR A 592 31.16 14.57 -28.93
CA TYR A 592 32.32 15.32 -28.45
C TYR A 592 33.21 15.76 -29.62
N CYS A 593 34.04 16.78 -29.39
CA CYS A 593 35.07 17.20 -30.34
C CYS A 593 36.37 17.59 -29.63
N ASN A 594 36.37 18.69 -28.86
CA ASN A 594 37.58 19.25 -28.27
C ASN A 594 38.11 18.40 -27.09
N ALA A 595 37.26 17.58 -26.49
CA ALA A 595 37.65 16.70 -25.39
C ALA A 595 38.29 15.37 -25.84
N GLU A 596 38.73 15.22 -27.09
CA GLU A 596 39.35 13.96 -27.58
C GLU A 596 40.48 13.45 -26.67
N THR A 597 41.40 14.32 -26.23
CA THR A 597 42.49 13.95 -25.30
C THR A 597 41.96 13.47 -23.95
N ALA A 598 40.95 14.16 -23.41
CA ALA A 598 40.33 13.82 -22.13
C ALA A 598 39.53 12.51 -22.21
N ARG A 599 38.74 12.35 -23.27
CA ARG A 599 37.97 11.15 -23.62
C ARG A 599 38.88 9.93 -23.83
N THR A 600 40.05 10.14 -24.44
CA THR A 600 41.09 9.11 -24.57
C THR A 600 41.69 8.75 -23.22
N LEU A 601 42.10 9.75 -22.41
CA LEU A 601 42.65 9.53 -21.07
C LEU A 601 41.68 8.78 -20.15
N LEU A 602 40.37 9.09 -20.24
CA LEU A 602 39.32 8.37 -19.53
C LEU A 602 39.29 6.89 -19.90
N THR A 603 39.29 6.56 -21.20
CA THR A 603 39.15 5.16 -21.64
C THR A 603 40.45 4.33 -21.68
N THR A 604 41.62 4.96 -21.73
CA THR A 604 42.91 4.25 -21.66
C THR A 604 43.00 3.46 -20.36
N PRO A 605 43.42 2.18 -20.36
CA PRO A 605 43.54 1.37 -19.15
C PRO A 605 44.42 2.02 -18.08
N VAL A 606 44.11 1.78 -16.80
CA VAL A 606 44.90 2.32 -15.66
C VAL A 606 46.36 1.87 -15.73
N ALA A 607 46.62 0.63 -16.14
CA ALA A 607 47.97 0.09 -16.37
C ALA A 607 48.78 0.82 -17.46
N SER A 608 48.11 1.63 -18.30
CA SER A 608 48.70 2.44 -19.37
C SER A 608 48.64 3.95 -19.08
N GLY A 609 48.43 4.34 -17.82
CA GLY A 609 48.40 5.74 -17.39
C GLY A 609 47.06 6.47 -17.61
N GLY A 610 46.01 5.76 -18.04
CA GLY A 610 44.66 6.31 -18.15
C GLY A 610 43.78 6.07 -16.92
N LYS A 611 42.46 6.25 -17.07
CA LYS A 611 41.48 6.04 -15.99
C LYS A 611 40.72 4.71 -16.11
N GLY A 612 40.80 4.00 -17.24
CA GLY A 612 40.15 2.71 -17.46
C GLY A 612 38.62 2.73 -17.44
N TRP A 613 38.00 3.84 -17.88
CA TRP A 613 36.55 3.94 -18.02
C TRP A 613 36.06 3.24 -19.31
N SER A 614 34.84 2.74 -19.29
CA SER A 614 34.07 2.33 -20.47
C SER A 614 33.00 3.38 -20.73
N ILE A 615 33.20 4.19 -21.78
CA ILE A 615 32.24 5.22 -22.20
C ILE A 615 31.61 4.76 -23.52
N SER A 616 30.27 4.67 -23.54
CA SER A 616 29.54 4.04 -24.63
C SER A 616 28.43 4.92 -25.22
N GLY A 617 28.30 4.85 -26.56
CA GLY A 617 27.22 5.46 -27.32
C GLY A 617 27.40 6.93 -27.70
N ASP A 618 28.46 7.58 -27.23
CA ASP A 618 28.91 8.87 -27.75
C ASP A 618 29.78 8.69 -29.01
N SER A 619 29.97 9.77 -29.77
CA SER A 619 30.83 9.76 -30.96
C SER A 619 31.65 11.05 -31.09
N LYS A 620 32.84 10.94 -31.69
CA LYS A 620 33.61 12.11 -32.09
C LYS A 620 32.99 12.69 -33.37
N ASN A 621 32.49 13.91 -33.31
CA ASN A 621 32.16 14.66 -34.52
C ASN A 621 32.54 16.14 -34.37
N CYS A 622 33.66 16.51 -35.01
CA CYS A 622 34.11 17.90 -35.11
C CYS A 622 33.54 18.64 -36.33
N THR A 623 32.77 17.97 -37.20
CA THR A 623 31.90 18.65 -38.15
C THR A 623 30.63 19.09 -37.43
N VAL A 624 30.79 20.08 -36.56
CA VAL A 624 29.66 20.81 -35.99
C VAL A 624 28.95 21.49 -37.18
N PRO A 625 27.72 21.12 -37.56
CA PRO A 625 26.94 21.93 -38.48
C PRO A 625 26.77 23.28 -37.77
N ALA A 626 27.01 24.41 -38.45
CA ALA A 626 26.95 25.69 -37.77
C ALA A 626 25.55 25.87 -37.15
N VAL A 627 25.47 25.81 -35.83
CA VAL A 627 24.23 26.04 -35.09
C VAL A 627 24.03 27.54 -35.11
N ILE A 628 23.34 28.00 -36.16
CA ILE A 628 22.94 29.38 -36.28
C ILE A 628 21.88 29.61 -35.22
N ALA A 629 22.16 30.47 -34.25
CA ALA A 629 21.16 30.90 -33.27
C ALA A 629 20.70 32.30 -33.63
N ILE A 630 19.39 32.50 -33.85
CA ILE A 630 18.83 33.82 -34.13
C ILE A 630 18.26 34.42 -32.83
N SER A 631 18.85 35.53 -32.40
CA SER A 631 18.36 36.32 -31.27
C SER A 631 17.69 37.60 -31.77
N PRO A 632 16.34 37.72 -31.65
CA PRO A 632 15.65 38.97 -31.89
C PRO A 632 15.82 39.90 -30.68
N GLU A 633 16.18 41.16 -30.91
CA GLU A 633 16.35 42.19 -29.87
C GLU A 633 15.11 42.32 -28.95
N ARG A 634 13.90 42.09 -29.49
CA ARG A 634 12.62 42.18 -28.78
C ARG A 634 11.68 41.04 -29.23
N PRO A 635 11.06 40.25 -28.32
CA PRO A 635 10.20 39.13 -28.72
C PRO A 635 8.88 39.47 -29.45
N ALA A 636 8.54 40.76 -29.60
CA ALA A 636 7.37 41.26 -30.33
C ALA A 636 7.53 42.77 -30.57
N ILE A 637 6.92 43.30 -31.64
CA ILE A 637 7.02 44.71 -32.06
C ILE A 637 5.67 45.32 -32.46
N CYS A 638 5.65 46.65 -32.60
CA CYS A 638 4.55 47.38 -33.25
C CYS A 638 4.66 47.30 -34.78
N PRO A 639 3.54 47.36 -35.53
CA PRO A 639 3.57 47.33 -37.01
C PRO A 639 4.54 48.38 -37.58
N GLY A 640 5.50 47.94 -38.39
CA GLY A 640 6.44 48.83 -39.08
C GLY A 640 7.56 49.41 -38.22
N THR A 641 7.66 49.06 -36.93
CA THR A 641 8.82 49.44 -36.10
C THR A 641 10.02 48.54 -36.39
N SER A 642 11.24 49.11 -36.32
CA SER A 642 12.47 48.38 -36.61
C SER A 642 12.92 47.49 -35.44
N ILE A 643 13.38 46.28 -35.77
CA ILE A 643 14.02 45.35 -34.83
C ILE A 643 15.32 44.80 -35.43
N THR A 644 16.34 44.68 -34.59
CA THR A 644 17.58 43.98 -34.95
C THR A 644 17.42 42.47 -34.74
N LEU A 645 17.71 41.69 -35.79
CA LEU A 645 17.88 40.24 -35.72
C LEU A 645 19.37 39.94 -35.81
N ALA A 646 19.96 39.39 -34.76
CA ALA A 646 21.35 38.94 -34.75
C ALA A 646 21.41 37.41 -34.91
N ALA A 647 22.32 36.93 -35.75
CA ALA A 647 22.60 35.50 -35.89
C ALA A 647 24.03 35.21 -35.46
N SER A 648 24.19 34.29 -34.51
CA SER A 648 25.48 33.84 -33.98
C SER A 648 25.74 32.38 -34.33
N GLY A 649 26.98 31.91 -34.13
CA GLY A 649 27.38 30.50 -34.39
C GLY A 649 27.82 30.17 -35.82
N CYS A 650 27.81 31.14 -36.74
CA CYS A 650 28.33 30.99 -38.10
C CYS A 650 29.78 31.51 -38.20
N ALA A 651 30.70 30.69 -38.71
CA ALA A 651 32.08 31.10 -39.04
C ALA A 651 32.22 31.67 -40.47
N GLY A 652 31.19 31.50 -41.30
CA GLY A 652 31.10 32.03 -42.66
C GLY A 652 30.29 33.31 -42.78
N THR A 653 29.88 33.65 -44.00
CA THR A 653 28.96 34.76 -44.27
C THR A 653 27.52 34.30 -44.01
N ILE A 654 26.76 35.07 -43.23
CA ILE A 654 25.33 34.84 -43.01
C ILE A 654 24.52 35.54 -44.10
N THR A 655 23.61 34.81 -44.75
CA THR A 655 22.65 35.31 -45.72
C THR A 655 21.23 35.14 -45.19
N TRP A 656 20.47 36.23 -45.14
CA TRP A 656 19.12 36.27 -44.59
C TRP A 656 18.05 36.25 -45.68
N ARG A 657 16.91 35.62 -45.38
CA ARG A 657 15.71 35.52 -46.23
C ARG A 657 14.45 35.83 -45.40
N GLY A 658 13.41 36.39 -46.02
CA GLY A 658 12.15 36.77 -45.35
C GLY A 658 11.77 38.27 -45.47
N GLY A 659 12.63 39.10 -46.06
CA GLY A 659 12.34 40.49 -46.43
C GLY A 659 12.24 40.69 -47.96
N ALA A 660 12.00 41.93 -48.39
CA ALA A 660 11.86 42.30 -49.80
C ALA A 660 13.12 42.09 -50.67
N SER A 661 14.28 41.87 -50.06
CA SER A 661 15.53 41.51 -50.75
C SER A 661 16.41 40.67 -49.82
N PRO A 662 17.25 39.75 -50.34
CA PRO A 662 18.27 39.06 -49.54
C PRO A 662 19.25 40.05 -48.93
N GLN A 663 19.63 39.84 -47.66
CA GLN A 663 20.60 40.67 -46.94
C GLN A 663 21.72 39.81 -46.38
N THR A 664 22.93 40.36 -46.24
CA THR A 664 24.11 39.62 -45.75
C THR A 664 24.78 40.35 -44.59
N GLY A 665 25.10 39.62 -43.52
CA GLY A 665 25.75 40.18 -42.33
C GLY A 665 25.39 39.43 -41.04
N ALA A 666 26.19 39.60 -40.00
CA ALA A 666 25.97 38.97 -38.68
C ALA A 666 24.67 39.44 -37.99
N SER A 667 24.14 40.58 -38.39
CA SER A 667 22.80 41.04 -38.01
C SER A 667 22.14 41.77 -39.18
N ILE A 668 20.81 41.87 -39.12
CA ILE A 668 19.98 42.69 -40.02
C ILE A 668 18.97 43.50 -39.20
N THR A 669 18.53 44.63 -39.74
CA THR A 669 17.42 45.41 -39.18
C THR A 669 16.21 45.29 -40.08
N VAL A 670 15.06 44.88 -39.52
CA VAL A 670 13.82 44.63 -40.26
C VAL A 670 12.64 45.36 -39.62
N SER A 671 11.66 45.78 -40.42
CA SER A 671 10.49 46.54 -39.94
C SER A 671 9.16 45.97 -40.44
N PRO A 672 8.80 44.71 -40.09
CA PRO A 672 7.58 44.10 -40.62
C PRO A 672 6.30 44.73 -40.05
N THR A 673 5.27 44.84 -40.90
CA THR A 673 3.92 45.33 -40.54
C THR A 673 2.95 44.20 -40.18
N LEU A 674 3.32 42.96 -40.45
CA LEU A 674 2.59 41.72 -40.12
C LEU A 674 3.57 40.71 -39.50
N THR A 675 3.07 39.72 -38.77
CA THR A 675 3.92 38.66 -38.20
C THR A 675 4.65 37.91 -39.33
N THR A 676 5.98 37.97 -39.33
CA THR A 676 6.83 37.54 -40.46
C THR A 676 7.97 36.65 -39.98
N SER A 677 8.27 35.58 -40.71
CA SER A 677 9.38 34.67 -40.41
C SER A 677 10.62 35.00 -41.25
N TYR A 678 11.78 35.00 -40.60
CA TYR A 678 13.09 35.29 -41.19
C TYR A 678 14.01 34.09 -40.99
N SER A 679 14.70 33.68 -42.06
CA SER A 679 15.65 32.57 -42.07
C SER A 679 17.07 33.09 -42.26
N ALA A 680 18.01 32.57 -41.49
CA ALA A 680 19.43 32.88 -41.60
C ALA A 680 20.19 31.63 -42.06
N ASN A 681 20.95 31.74 -43.16
CA ASN A 681 21.70 30.65 -43.78
C ASN A 681 23.20 30.97 -43.69
N CYS A 682 24.01 30.03 -43.20
CA CYS A 682 25.46 30.22 -43.06
C CYS A 682 26.20 29.64 -44.28
N SER A 683 27.20 30.36 -44.81
CA SER A 683 27.98 29.89 -45.96
C SER A 683 28.83 28.65 -45.70
N THR A 684 29.04 28.27 -44.43
CA THR A 684 29.71 27.01 -44.02
C THR A 684 28.70 25.90 -43.69
N GLY A 685 27.43 26.04 -44.10
CA GLY A 685 26.33 25.11 -43.81
C GLY A 685 25.58 25.46 -42.53
N GLY A 686 24.29 25.14 -42.47
CA GLY A 686 23.37 25.50 -41.38
C GLY A 686 22.27 26.48 -41.83
N THR A 687 21.08 26.36 -41.23
CA THR A 687 19.93 27.24 -41.46
C THR A 687 19.04 27.26 -40.22
N GLU A 688 18.65 28.44 -39.76
CA GLU A 688 17.73 28.63 -38.61
C GLU A 688 16.64 29.64 -38.98
N THR A 689 15.48 29.61 -38.31
CA THR A 689 14.35 30.51 -38.58
C THR A 689 13.77 31.14 -37.31
N VAL A 690 13.56 32.46 -37.31
CA VAL A 690 12.87 33.21 -36.25
C VAL A 690 11.55 33.77 -36.77
N THR A 691 10.53 33.89 -35.92
CA THR A 691 9.27 34.58 -36.26
C THR A 691 9.14 35.87 -35.45
N VAL A 692 9.13 37.01 -36.15
CA VAL A 692 8.89 38.33 -35.54
C VAL A 692 7.39 38.53 -35.42
N LYS A 693 6.88 38.51 -34.18
CA LYS A 693 5.45 38.73 -33.89
C LYS A 693 5.13 40.23 -33.89
N VAL A 694 4.11 40.61 -34.65
CA VAL A 694 3.55 41.97 -34.70
C VAL A 694 2.21 41.98 -33.95
N ALA A 695 2.01 42.94 -33.05
CA ALA A 695 0.79 43.06 -32.25
C ALA A 695 -0.44 43.45 -33.09
N THR A 696 -1.63 42.96 -32.70
CA THR A 696 -2.93 43.29 -33.34
C THR A 696 -3.88 43.98 -32.36
N ASN A 697 -4.71 44.89 -32.87
CA ASN A 697 -5.40 45.93 -32.06
C ASN A 697 -6.67 45.48 -31.30
N THR A 698 -6.68 44.28 -30.71
CA THR A 698 -7.77 43.84 -29.82
C THR A 698 -7.28 42.89 -28.74
N LEU A 699 -7.65 43.16 -27.48
CA LEU A 699 -7.42 42.26 -26.35
C LEU A 699 -8.56 42.37 -25.31
N ALA A 700 -8.92 41.22 -24.73
CA ALA A 700 -9.68 41.09 -23.49
C ALA A 700 -8.87 40.19 -22.53
N VAL A 701 -9.42 39.90 -21.33
CA VAL A 701 -8.91 39.05 -20.21
C VAL A 701 -8.40 39.85 -18.99
N GLY A 702 -8.46 39.27 -17.78
CA GLY A 702 -8.00 39.89 -16.53
C GLY A 702 -7.49 38.92 -15.44
N TYR A 703 -6.91 39.52 -14.37
CA TYR A 703 -6.32 38.94 -13.13
C TYR A 703 -5.06 38.05 -13.30
N ASN A 704 -4.12 37.89 -12.34
CA ASN A 704 -3.46 38.77 -11.34
C ASN A 704 -2.09 38.11 -10.97
N VAL A 705 -1.01 38.85 -10.64
CA VAL A 705 0.36 38.29 -10.38
C VAL A 705 1.06 38.98 -9.21
N VAL A 706 1.88 38.21 -8.47
CA VAL A 706 2.76 38.63 -7.36
C VAL A 706 4.24 38.35 -7.74
N THR A 707 5.19 39.14 -7.24
CA THR A 707 6.60 39.14 -7.70
C THR A 707 7.61 38.59 -6.70
N GLU A 708 8.49 37.68 -7.14
CA GLU A 708 9.92 37.67 -6.75
C GLU A 708 10.80 37.03 -7.85
N LYS A 709 11.83 37.76 -8.30
CA LYS A 709 13.02 37.36 -9.10
C LYS A 709 12.89 36.29 -10.21
N GLU A 710 12.39 36.68 -11.39
CA GLU A 710 13.18 36.77 -12.64
C GLU A 710 12.37 37.47 -13.76
N ARG A 711 13.04 37.96 -14.82
CA ARG A 711 12.43 38.85 -15.83
C ARG A 711 11.88 38.09 -17.03
N PHE A 712 10.58 37.82 -17.09
CA PHE A 712 9.91 37.38 -18.32
C PHE A 712 8.60 38.14 -18.63
N LYS A 713 8.26 38.20 -19.92
CA LYS A 713 7.14 38.97 -20.48
C LYS A 713 5.78 38.41 -20.05
N ALA A 714 4.91 39.26 -19.54
CA ALA A 714 3.47 39.01 -19.55
C ALA A 714 2.92 39.06 -20.99
N SER A 715 1.96 38.19 -21.31
CA SER A 715 1.25 38.17 -22.60
C SER A 715 -0.12 38.85 -22.57
N THR A 716 -0.65 39.18 -21.38
CA THR A 716 -1.92 39.91 -21.14
C THR A 716 -1.84 40.74 -19.83
N THR A 717 -2.83 41.59 -19.57
CA THR A 717 -2.82 42.66 -18.54
C THR A 717 -3.38 42.24 -17.17
N LEU A 718 -2.94 42.92 -16.10
CA LEU A 718 -3.37 42.75 -14.71
C LEU A 718 -3.99 44.05 -14.14
N THR A 719 -4.85 43.96 -13.12
CA THR A 719 -5.96 44.93 -12.92
C THR A 719 -5.83 45.92 -11.74
N SER A 720 -6.30 47.16 -12.01
CA SER A 720 -7.15 48.07 -11.19
C SER A 720 -7.68 47.58 -9.81
N ASN A 721 -7.85 48.38 -8.73
CA ASN A 721 -7.43 49.76 -8.40
C ASN A 721 -7.63 50.16 -6.90
N LYS A 722 -6.65 50.91 -6.34
CA LYS A 722 -6.63 51.73 -5.08
C LYS A 722 -6.43 51.01 -3.72
N LYS A 723 -5.78 51.62 -2.70
CA LYS A 723 -4.59 52.50 -2.63
C LYS A 723 -4.14 52.61 -1.14
N VAL A 724 -2.83 52.72 -0.86
CA VAL A 724 -2.32 53.17 0.45
C VAL A 724 -2.52 54.69 0.61
N GLY A 725 -2.69 55.15 1.86
CA GLY A 725 -3.29 56.45 2.18
C GLY A 725 -2.38 57.68 2.11
N ASN A 726 -3.00 58.78 1.63
CA ASN A 726 -2.82 60.21 1.99
C ASN A 726 -1.45 60.92 1.88
N VAL A 727 -1.35 62.22 1.56
CA VAL A 727 -2.37 63.22 1.11
C VAL A 727 -1.89 64.04 -0.10
N ASN A 728 -0.57 64.18 -0.29
CA ASN A 728 0.01 65.26 -1.10
C ASN A 728 0.62 64.75 -2.43
N PHE A 729 0.59 65.64 -3.42
CA PHE A 729 1.17 65.55 -4.76
C PHE A 729 0.40 64.78 -5.85
N THR A 730 -0.23 65.58 -6.72
CA THR A 730 -0.15 65.44 -8.19
C THR A 730 0.58 66.67 -8.73
N PRO A 731 1.20 66.64 -9.93
CA PRO A 731 1.69 65.48 -10.67
C PRO A 731 3.22 65.55 -10.90
N ASN A 732 3.91 64.41 -10.84
CA ASN A 732 5.02 64.20 -11.78
C ASN A 732 5.28 62.71 -12.03
N ALA A 733 5.84 62.42 -13.19
CA ALA A 733 5.99 61.06 -13.71
C ALA A 733 7.05 60.24 -12.95
N ASN A 734 7.00 58.90 -13.10
CA ASN A 734 8.09 58.10 -13.70
C ASN A 734 7.88 56.58 -13.50
N VAL A 735 7.02 55.99 -14.34
CA VAL A 735 7.21 54.62 -14.83
C VAL A 735 6.99 54.67 -16.34
N VAL A 736 8.07 54.62 -17.11
CA VAL A 736 8.01 54.47 -18.58
C VAL A 736 8.23 53.00 -18.89
N TYR A 737 7.27 52.38 -19.56
CA TYR A 737 7.40 51.03 -20.09
C TYR A 737 7.46 51.09 -21.61
N GLU A 738 8.46 50.44 -22.20
CA GLU A 738 8.42 50.06 -23.60
C GLU A 738 8.22 48.55 -23.74
N ALA A 739 7.50 48.14 -24.80
CA ALA A 739 7.17 46.75 -25.09
C ALA A 739 8.41 45.83 -25.10
N GLY A 740 8.60 45.07 -24.01
CA GLY A 740 9.70 44.10 -23.84
C GLY A 740 10.86 44.47 -22.94
N ASN A 741 10.85 45.62 -22.26
CA ASN A 741 11.80 45.92 -21.18
C ASN A 741 11.22 45.59 -19.80
N SER A 742 12.07 45.59 -18.76
CA SER A 742 11.62 45.50 -17.36
C SER A 742 11.34 46.87 -16.75
N ILE A 743 10.40 46.92 -15.81
CA ILE A 743 10.17 48.11 -14.97
C ILE A 743 11.43 48.39 -14.12
N THR A 744 11.91 49.63 -14.14
CA THR A 744 13.03 50.12 -13.33
C THR A 744 12.54 51.25 -12.45
N LEU A 745 12.71 51.14 -11.12
CA LEU A 745 12.45 52.23 -10.18
C LEU A 745 13.71 53.12 -10.08
N LEU A 746 13.53 54.43 -10.06
CA LEU A 746 14.63 55.39 -9.92
C LEU A 746 15.11 55.49 -8.46
N PRO A 747 16.34 55.98 -8.19
CA PRO A 747 16.84 56.16 -6.84
C PRO A 747 15.93 57.08 -6.01
N GLY A 748 15.62 56.68 -4.77
CA GLY A 748 14.76 57.44 -3.84
C GLY A 748 13.44 56.75 -3.44
N PHE A 749 13.13 55.58 -4.01
CA PHE A 749 11.95 54.78 -3.64
C PHE A 749 12.31 53.68 -2.62
N SER A 750 11.51 53.56 -1.55
CA SER A 750 11.41 52.35 -0.73
C SER A 750 10.00 51.77 -0.85
N ALA A 751 9.91 50.44 -0.89
CA ALA A 751 8.65 49.72 -1.00
C ALA A 751 8.70 48.46 -0.12
N GLU A 752 7.65 48.21 0.64
CA GLU A 752 7.54 47.00 1.46
C GLU A 752 7.33 45.76 0.58
N LYS A 753 7.61 44.57 1.14
CA LYS A 753 7.75 43.27 0.46
C LYS A 753 6.48 42.73 -0.25
N THR A 754 5.41 43.52 -0.31
CA THR A 754 4.10 43.19 -0.92
C THR A 754 3.51 44.35 -1.75
N SER A 755 4.28 45.42 -2.00
CA SER A 755 3.80 46.64 -2.65
C SER A 755 3.40 46.42 -4.12
N THR A 756 2.18 46.84 -4.50
CA THR A 756 1.67 46.76 -5.89
C THR A 756 1.72 48.12 -6.57
N PHE A 757 2.19 48.16 -7.82
CA PHE A 757 2.37 49.41 -8.60
C PHE A 757 1.41 49.49 -9.80
N LEU A 758 1.06 50.71 -10.20
CA LEU A 758 0.37 50.99 -11.47
C LEU A 758 1.40 51.47 -12.50
N ALA A 759 1.36 50.91 -13.71
CA ALA A 759 2.18 51.36 -14.84
C ALA A 759 1.29 51.63 -16.04
N GLU A 760 1.47 52.78 -16.69
CA GLU A 760 0.75 53.14 -17.91
C GLU A 760 1.53 52.60 -19.12
N ILE A 761 0.99 51.57 -19.77
CA ILE A 761 1.58 51.01 -20.99
C ILE A 761 1.02 51.80 -22.18
N LYS A 762 1.88 52.59 -22.84
CA LYS A 762 1.57 53.05 -24.19
C LYS A 762 1.50 51.84 -25.12
N GLY A 763 0.30 51.54 -25.62
CA GLY A 763 0.15 50.69 -26.79
C GLY A 763 0.83 51.31 -28.01
N CYS A 764 1.05 50.50 -29.03
CA CYS A 764 1.30 51.00 -30.38
C CYS A 764 0.17 51.98 -30.75
N GLN A 765 0.50 53.15 -31.34
CA GLN A 765 -0.52 54.09 -31.83
C GLN A 765 -1.38 53.48 -32.94
#